data_AF-A0A3A6PHY0-F1
#
_entry.id   AF-A0A3A6PHY0-F1
#
_cell.length_a   1.000
_cell.length_b   1.000
_cell.length_c   1.000
_cell.angle_alpha   90.00
_cell.angle_beta   90.00
_cell.angle_gamma   90.00
#
_symmetry.space_group_name_H-M   'P 1'
#
loop_
_entity.id
_entity.type
_entity.pdbx_description
1 polymer ?
#
loop_
_entity_poly.entity_id
_entity_poly.type
_entity_poly.pdbx_seq_one_letter_code
_entity_poly.pdbx_strand_id
1 'polypeptide(L)'
;MENTALSAASRKGLQSDYIERTYAGWLGKMVGVRHGANVENWSYERLQRVFGEITAYPHQFRNFAADDDTNGPMFFLRALEDYTHTRDITPEQIGLTWLNYAPDQHGFYWWGGYGVSTEHTAYLNLKNGIMAPRSGSIEQNGAVVAEQIGGQIFIDVWGMIAPGNPELAAEYAEKAASVSHDGEGMYGGRFIAAAISAAYRADTMDEVIDAGLSVIPEQCEYRRMADAVRDFHREHPDNWRDCFMYVRDHFGYDKFPGNCHIIPNSAVILLSMLYGGGDFSRTINICNMCGWDTDCNVGNVGAILGVFTGLDGIGPEWRTPINDFMCSSSVMGSLNITDLPACAAYISRFGYLIAGEAMPQEWEAILQGKGPKFHFEYPGSTHAMRTNTSDEAHVNALIENTPEQAYSGSRSLKVAFDKVQGGHAYRLYHQTYYRPADFDDSRYDPSFSPILYPGQSMSAQLLLPQDSPVPVKAVMYVKDGNRNERYYGEPVQLAPGEWQEASFDIPYLSGACLEEAGIEFIPLDGRGMELIAYVDDFTFAGKPHYEVNFAQERLEVWNNLHVEVSQFSYLRGIWTLEDGELSGSYAAESAECYTGDPAWTDYRLEAELIPKLGEGHYMLARVQGGIRSYAVGLAPGGKLALLKNNNGYQVLQEVDFPWEAGGAYTIAVTANGPVLTVEWNGGQLLSYEDTDNPYLNGSIGFATMHGSHTHFTRFAVEGI
;
A
#
# COMPACT_ATOMS: atom_id res chain seq x y z
N MET A 1 50.61 1.75 23.71
CA MET A 1 50.06 2.75 22.76
C MET A 1 49.11 1.99 21.85
N GLU A 2 48.02 1.38 22.33
CA GLU A 2 46.87 1.94 23.06
C GLU A 2 46.16 3.08 22.29
N ASN A 3 44.92 2.77 21.92
CA ASN A 3 43.83 3.63 21.43
C ASN A 3 43.93 4.31 20.05
N THR A 4 43.59 3.55 19.01
CA THR A 4 42.78 4.01 17.87
C THR A 4 41.51 3.17 17.69
N ALA A 5 41.02 2.56 18.79
CA ALA A 5 39.68 1.98 18.83
C ALA A 5 38.64 3.11 18.92
N LEU A 6 37.73 3.14 17.95
CA LEU A 6 36.40 3.74 18.03
C LEU A 6 36.37 5.26 18.29
N SER A 7 36.58 6.06 17.23
CA SER A 7 36.05 7.42 17.17
C SER A 7 34.82 7.56 16.26
N ALA A 8 34.16 6.47 15.88
CA ALA A 8 32.75 6.49 15.50
C ALA A 8 31.90 6.61 16.76
N ALA A 9 32.12 7.68 17.53
CA ALA A 9 31.12 8.13 18.48
C ALA A 9 29.88 8.45 17.63
N SER A 10 28.89 7.57 17.73
CA SER A 10 27.54 7.69 17.20
C SER A 10 27.19 9.14 16.85
N ARG A 11 26.96 9.44 15.56
CA ARG A 11 26.11 10.58 15.18
C ARG A 11 24.72 10.26 15.75
N LYS A 12 24.53 10.56 17.04
CA LYS A 12 23.28 10.39 17.79
C LYS A 12 22.30 11.42 17.25
N GLY A 13 21.34 10.98 16.45
CA GLY A 13 20.42 11.85 15.76
C GLY A 13 20.09 11.32 14.37
N LEU A 14 18.80 11.20 14.07
CA LEU A 14 18.31 11.08 12.70
C LEU A 14 18.79 12.29 11.88
N GLN A 15 19.14 12.08 10.61
CA GLN A 15 19.57 13.18 9.75
C GLN A 15 18.38 14.10 9.44
N SER A 16 18.64 15.40 9.23
CA SER A 16 17.59 16.37 8.95
C SER A 16 16.84 16.09 7.64
N ASP A 17 17.50 15.43 6.69
CA ASP A 17 16.95 15.00 5.40
C ASP A 17 16.38 13.57 5.45
N TYR A 18 16.25 12.95 6.64
CA TYR A 18 15.76 11.57 6.79
C TYR A 18 14.41 11.34 6.09
N ILE A 19 13.43 12.22 6.34
CA ILE A 19 12.07 12.11 5.79
C ILE A 19 12.10 12.18 4.26
N GLU A 20 12.85 13.12 3.69
CA GLU A 20 13.01 13.27 2.24
C GLU A 20 13.75 12.08 1.61
N ARG A 21 14.82 11.60 2.24
CA ARG A 21 15.56 10.42 1.78
C ARG A 21 14.74 9.14 1.86
N THR A 22 13.86 9.01 2.85
CA THR A 22 12.89 7.89 2.92
C THR A 22 11.91 7.95 1.76
N TYR A 23 11.39 9.14 1.43
CA TYR A 23 10.57 9.32 0.25
C TYR A 23 11.32 9.01 -1.06
N ALA A 24 12.58 9.46 -1.18
CA ALA A 24 13.43 9.12 -2.32
C ALA A 24 13.70 7.61 -2.43
N GLY A 25 13.94 6.94 -1.31
CA GLY A 25 14.09 5.48 -1.24
C GLY A 25 12.84 4.74 -1.69
N TRP A 26 11.68 5.12 -1.17
CA TRP A 26 10.41 4.47 -1.55
C TRP A 26 10.04 4.77 -3.02
N LEU A 27 10.26 6.00 -3.49
CA LEU A 27 10.16 6.34 -4.91
C LEU A 27 11.12 5.48 -5.76
N GLY A 28 12.36 5.30 -5.32
CA GLY A 28 13.35 4.46 -5.98
C GLY A 28 12.89 2.99 -6.09
N LYS A 29 12.33 2.42 -5.01
CA LYS A 29 11.70 1.09 -5.03
C LYS A 29 10.62 1.01 -6.10
N MET A 30 9.68 1.96 -6.10
CA MET A 30 8.57 2.00 -7.06
C MET A 30 9.02 2.16 -8.51
N VAL A 31 10.03 3.00 -8.75
CA VAL A 31 10.68 3.12 -10.07
C VAL A 31 11.26 1.77 -10.50
N GLY A 32 11.99 1.09 -9.60
CA GLY A 32 12.65 -0.16 -9.92
C GLY A 32 11.67 -1.29 -10.23
N VAL A 33 10.67 -1.49 -9.38
CA VAL A 33 9.61 -2.50 -9.58
C VAL A 33 8.91 -2.27 -10.92
N ARG A 34 8.44 -1.04 -11.19
CA ARG A 34 7.81 -0.69 -12.46
C ARG A 34 8.74 -0.90 -13.67
N HIS A 35 10.03 -0.62 -13.51
CA HIS A 35 11.02 -0.75 -14.57
C HIS A 35 11.28 -2.21 -14.94
N GLY A 36 11.27 -3.11 -13.94
CA GLY A 36 11.53 -4.54 -14.10
C GLY A 36 10.31 -5.41 -14.40
N ALA A 37 9.12 -5.07 -13.91
CA ALA A 37 7.96 -5.99 -13.89
C ALA A 37 7.54 -6.54 -15.26
N ASN A 38 7.63 -5.75 -16.34
CA ASN A 38 7.21 -6.21 -17.67
C ASN A 38 8.22 -7.14 -18.37
N VAL A 39 9.43 -7.22 -17.84
CA VAL A 39 10.50 -8.05 -18.39
C VAL A 39 11.00 -9.09 -17.40
N GLU A 40 10.26 -9.29 -16.31
CA GLU A 40 10.47 -10.34 -15.32
C GLU A 40 10.57 -11.71 -16.02
N ASN A 41 11.53 -12.51 -15.56
CA ASN A 41 11.89 -13.82 -16.10
C ASN A 41 12.47 -13.81 -17.52
N TRP A 42 12.82 -12.66 -18.10
CA TRP A 42 13.49 -12.62 -19.41
C TRP A 42 14.99 -12.88 -19.26
N SER A 43 15.55 -13.63 -20.21
CA SER A 43 17.01 -13.77 -20.35
C SER A 43 17.64 -12.49 -20.88
N TYR A 44 18.89 -12.20 -20.50
CA TYR A 44 19.72 -11.16 -21.09
C TYR A 44 19.69 -11.14 -22.63
N GLU A 45 19.80 -12.29 -23.30
CA GLU A 45 19.81 -12.37 -24.76
C GLU A 45 18.48 -11.93 -25.39
N ARG A 46 17.37 -12.15 -24.69
CA ARG A 46 16.04 -11.71 -25.12
C ARG A 46 15.91 -10.20 -24.96
N LEU A 47 16.30 -9.67 -23.81
CA LEU A 47 16.33 -8.22 -23.55
C LEU A 47 17.18 -7.49 -24.59
N GLN A 48 18.40 -7.96 -24.82
CA GLN A 48 19.30 -7.39 -25.81
C GLN A 48 18.73 -7.45 -27.23
N ARG A 49 18.04 -8.54 -27.60
CA ARG A 49 17.43 -8.67 -28.93
C ARG A 49 16.25 -7.74 -29.15
N VAL A 50 15.44 -7.52 -28.12
CA VAL A 50 14.19 -6.75 -28.22
C VAL A 50 14.45 -5.26 -28.04
N PHE A 51 15.23 -4.88 -27.03
CA PHE A 51 15.44 -3.49 -26.63
C PHE A 51 16.85 -2.97 -26.92
N GLY A 52 17.84 -3.86 -27.04
CA GLY A 52 19.24 -3.45 -27.13
C GLY A 52 19.73 -2.92 -25.78
N GLU A 53 20.04 -1.63 -25.73
CA GLU A 53 20.35 -0.94 -24.48
C GLU A 53 19.07 -0.33 -23.90
N ILE A 54 18.76 -0.65 -22.64
CA ILE A 54 17.62 -0.05 -21.94
C ILE A 54 18.09 1.24 -21.27
N THR A 55 17.41 2.35 -21.56
CA THR A 55 17.70 3.67 -20.96
C THR A 55 16.44 4.39 -20.48
N ALA A 56 15.29 3.75 -20.55
CA ALA A 56 13.97 4.26 -20.17
C ALA A 56 13.05 3.07 -19.86
N TYR A 57 11.85 3.33 -19.32
CA TYR A 57 10.86 2.29 -19.08
C TYR A 57 10.57 1.45 -20.34
N PRO A 58 10.68 0.11 -20.28
CA PRO A 58 10.31 -0.77 -21.40
C PRO A 58 8.83 -0.69 -21.78
N HIS A 59 7.98 -0.19 -20.88
CA HIS A 59 6.55 -0.10 -21.06
C HIS A 59 5.95 1.10 -20.33
N GLN A 60 4.85 1.65 -20.87
CA GLN A 60 4.07 2.71 -20.26
C GLN A 60 2.73 2.16 -19.80
N PHE A 61 2.43 2.32 -18.51
CA PHE A 61 1.16 1.93 -17.91
C PHE A 61 0.25 3.15 -17.71
N ARG A 62 -1.06 2.96 -17.84
CA ARG A 62 -2.10 3.91 -17.37
C ARG A 62 -1.96 4.11 -15.86
N ASN A 63 -1.99 3.00 -15.15
CA ASN A 63 -1.68 2.86 -13.74
C ASN A 63 -0.89 1.56 -13.60
N PHE A 64 0.19 1.58 -12.84
CA PHE A 64 0.91 0.35 -12.52
C PHE A 64 0.09 -0.44 -11.51
N ALA A 65 -0.22 -1.71 -11.82
CA ALA A 65 -0.99 -2.58 -10.94
C ALA A 65 -0.22 -2.97 -9.68
N ALA A 66 -0.90 -3.74 -8.82
CA ALA A 66 -0.33 -4.25 -7.58
C ALA A 66 0.87 -5.16 -7.87
N ASP A 67 1.81 -5.14 -6.94
CA ASP A 67 3.05 -5.89 -7.04
C ASP A 67 3.48 -6.35 -5.65
N ASP A 68 3.91 -7.59 -5.49
CA ASP A 68 4.21 -8.16 -4.18
C ASP A 68 5.42 -7.52 -3.52
N ASP A 69 6.36 -7.05 -4.35
CA ASP A 69 7.46 -6.15 -3.98
C ASP A 69 7.03 -4.86 -3.27
N THR A 70 5.78 -4.44 -3.45
CA THR A 70 5.23 -3.21 -2.86
C THR A 70 4.17 -3.51 -1.79
N ASN A 71 3.39 -4.58 -1.97
CA ASN A 71 2.43 -5.07 -0.98
C ASN A 71 3.13 -5.48 0.31
N GLY A 72 4.07 -6.42 0.23
CA GLY A 72 4.73 -7.01 1.39
C GLY A 72 5.34 -5.96 2.32
N PRO A 73 6.25 -5.08 1.84
CA PRO A 73 6.87 -4.09 2.72
C PRO A 73 5.85 -3.22 3.47
N MET A 74 4.85 -2.66 2.77
CA MET A 74 3.91 -1.73 3.39
C MET A 74 2.98 -2.41 4.40
N PHE A 75 2.48 -3.60 4.07
CA PHE A 75 1.53 -4.30 4.94
C PHE A 75 2.21 -5.07 6.06
N PHE A 76 3.42 -5.61 5.89
CA PHE A 76 4.13 -6.29 6.98
C PHE A 76 4.68 -5.30 8.01
N LEU A 77 5.03 -4.08 7.62
CA LEU A 77 5.42 -3.01 8.54
C LEU A 77 4.32 -2.66 9.54
N ARG A 78 3.05 -2.89 9.18
CA ARG A 78 1.89 -2.68 10.06
C ARG A 78 1.95 -3.48 11.37
N ALA A 79 2.77 -4.53 11.45
CA ALA A 79 3.04 -5.21 12.71
C ALA A 79 3.50 -4.25 13.82
N LEU A 80 4.21 -3.17 13.46
CA LEU A 80 4.65 -2.14 14.42
C LEU A 80 3.49 -1.27 14.94
N GLU A 81 2.40 -1.14 14.17
CA GLU A 81 1.18 -0.45 14.57
C GLU A 81 0.26 -1.37 15.36
N ASP A 82 0.11 -2.61 14.89
CA ASP A 82 -0.84 -3.58 15.43
C ASP A 82 -0.43 -4.13 16.79
N TYR A 83 0.89 -4.17 17.06
CA TYR A 83 1.44 -4.79 18.26
C TYR A 83 2.37 -3.87 19.05
N THR A 84 3.57 -3.60 18.52
CA THR A 84 4.56 -2.74 19.18
C THR A 84 5.58 -2.21 18.18
N HIS A 85 5.95 -0.94 18.31
CA HIS A 85 7.00 -0.30 17.51
C HIS A 85 8.38 -0.38 18.18
N THR A 86 8.52 -1.18 19.23
CA THR A 86 9.79 -1.36 19.95
C THR A 86 10.58 -2.52 19.34
N ARG A 87 11.82 -2.73 19.83
CA ARG A 87 12.62 -3.90 19.46
C ARG A 87 12.02 -5.22 19.97
N ASP A 88 11.01 -5.18 20.85
CA ASP A 88 10.35 -6.37 21.39
C ASP A 88 9.35 -7.02 20.40
N ILE A 89 9.12 -6.42 19.23
CA ILE A 89 8.33 -7.04 18.16
C ILE A 89 8.89 -8.43 17.83
N THR A 90 8.01 -9.41 17.70
CA THR A 90 8.37 -10.82 17.48
C THR A 90 8.06 -11.27 16.04
N PRO A 91 8.77 -12.29 15.52
CA PRO A 91 8.40 -12.92 14.25
C PRO A 91 6.95 -13.41 14.24
N GLU A 92 6.46 -13.96 15.35
CA GLU A 92 5.07 -14.42 15.48
C GLU A 92 4.06 -13.29 15.24
N GLN A 93 4.26 -12.11 15.84
CA GLN A 93 3.41 -10.95 15.61
C GLN A 93 3.45 -10.47 14.15
N ILE A 94 4.64 -10.47 13.52
CA ILE A 94 4.76 -10.14 12.09
C ILE A 94 4.03 -11.20 11.25
N GLY A 95 4.13 -12.49 11.59
CA GLY A 95 3.38 -13.56 10.92
C GLY A 95 1.86 -13.43 11.07
N LEU A 96 1.38 -12.99 12.23
CA LEU A 96 -0.05 -12.69 12.41
C LEU A 96 -0.50 -11.51 11.54
N THR A 97 0.36 -10.51 11.30
CA THR A 97 0.09 -9.43 10.34
C THR A 97 -0.09 -9.98 8.92
N TRP A 98 0.60 -11.04 8.52
CA TRP A 98 0.35 -11.70 7.23
C TRP A 98 -1.07 -12.26 7.15
N LEU A 99 -1.51 -13.00 8.18
CA LEU A 99 -2.88 -13.54 8.24
C LEU A 99 -3.95 -12.43 8.28
N ASN A 100 -3.60 -11.25 8.80
CA ASN A 100 -4.51 -10.13 8.91
C ASN A 100 -4.70 -9.37 7.60
N TYR A 101 -3.65 -9.20 6.79
CA TYR A 101 -3.72 -8.36 5.59
C TYR A 101 -3.66 -9.12 4.27
N ALA A 102 -3.04 -10.31 4.23
CA ALA A 102 -2.97 -11.09 3.02
C ALA A 102 -4.29 -11.84 2.78
N PRO A 103 -4.94 -11.65 1.62
CA PRO A 103 -6.03 -12.51 1.18
C PRO A 103 -5.67 -14.01 1.21
N ASP A 104 -6.67 -14.88 1.31
CA ASP A 104 -6.45 -16.33 1.31
C ASP A 104 -6.38 -16.83 -0.13
N GLN A 105 -5.17 -17.16 -0.60
CA GLN A 105 -4.91 -17.83 -1.88
C GLN A 105 -5.22 -17.02 -3.16
N HIS A 106 -5.28 -15.70 -3.07
CA HIS A 106 -5.38 -14.80 -4.24
C HIS A 106 -4.64 -13.48 -3.97
N GLY A 107 -4.29 -12.71 -5.00
CA GLY A 107 -3.60 -11.43 -4.88
C GLY A 107 -2.30 -11.42 -4.03
N PHE A 108 -1.89 -10.25 -3.56
CA PHE A 108 -0.83 -9.97 -2.58
C PHE A 108 0.60 -10.46 -2.86
N TYR A 109 0.83 -11.76 -3.03
CA TYR A 109 2.10 -12.40 -3.41
C TYR A 109 1.85 -13.70 -4.19
N TRP A 110 2.91 -14.33 -4.70
CA TRP A 110 2.77 -15.50 -5.58
C TRP A 110 2.25 -16.77 -4.86
N TRP A 111 1.01 -17.16 -5.16
CA TRP A 111 0.35 -18.37 -4.64
C TRP A 111 0.78 -19.67 -5.36
N GLY A 112 2.08 -19.90 -5.51
CA GLY A 112 2.65 -21.00 -6.30
C GLY A 112 2.43 -22.43 -5.76
N GLY A 113 2.07 -22.59 -4.48
CA GLY A 113 1.67 -23.86 -3.87
C GLY A 113 2.52 -24.24 -2.66
N TYR A 114 1.97 -25.09 -1.78
CA TYR A 114 2.64 -25.57 -0.57
C TYR A 114 3.87 -26.43 -0.89
N GLY A 115 5.03 -26.07 -0.33
CA GLY A 115 6.32 -26.70 -0.60
C GLY A 115 6.97 -26.26 -1.92
N VAL A 116 6.42 -25.25 -2.61
CA VAL A 116 6.92 -24.73 -3.89
C VAL A 116 7.13 -23.22 -3.83
N SER A 117 6.10 -22.46 -3.46
CA SER A 117 6.19 -21.03 -3.16
C SER A 117 6.46 -20.83 -1.68
N THR A 118 7.43 -19.99 -1.35
CA THR A 118 7.89 -19.78 0.03
C THR A 118 6.85 -19.06 0.86
N GLU A 119 6.29 -17.98 0.33
CA GLU A 119 5.25 -17.15 0.95
C GLU A 119 3.95 -17.94 1.12
N HIS A 120 3.53 -18.66 0.08
CA HIS A 120 2.34 -19.52 0.14
C HIS A 120 2.53 -20.62 1.21
N THR A 121 3.70 -21.25 1.25
CA THR A 121 4.01 -22.28 2.26
C THR A 121 3.96 -21.70 3.68
N ALA A 122 4.57 -20.55 3.90
CA ALA A 122 4.57 -19.86 5.19
C ALA A 122 3.16 -19.45 5.63
N TYR A 123 2.36 -18.87 4.74
CA TYR A 123 0.97 -18.50 5.02
C TYR A 123 0.13 -19.71 5.44
N LEU A 124 0.24 -20.83 4.72
CA LEU A 124 -0.47 -22.06 5.09
C LEU A 124 0.06 -22.65 6.40
N ASN A 125 1.37 -22.58 6.67
CA ASN A 125 1.93 -22.99 7.97
C ASN A 125 1.33 -22.16 9.12
N LEU A 126 1.27 -20.84 8.97
CA LEU A 126 0.67 -19.93 9.95
C LEU A 126 -0.81 -20.26 10.17
N LYS A 127 -1.60 -20.42 9.10
CA LYS A 127 -3.01 -20.84 9.20
C LYS A 127 -3.19 -22.18 9.93
N ASN A 128 -2.24 -23.09 9.81
CA ASN A 128 -2.27 -24.40 10.46
C ASN A 128 -1.60 -24.43 11.85
N GLY A 129 -1.35 -23.26 12.46
CA GLY A 129 -0.84 -23.15 13.83
C GLY A 129 0.67 -23.31 13.97
N ILE A 130 1.43 -23.35 12.86
CA ILE A 130 2.89 -23.32 12.87
C ILE A 130 3.32 -21.85 12.79
N MET A 131 3.53 -21.23 13.95
CA MET A 131 3.87 -19.82 14.03
C MET A 131 5.32 -19.52 13.61
N ALA A 132 5.57 -18.29 13.19
CA ALA A 132 6.92 -17.79 12.92
C ALA A 132 7.78 -17.80 14.20
N PRO A 133 9.10 -18.04 14.11
CA PRO A 133 9.88 -18.19 12.87
C PRO A 133 9.81 -19.61 12.26
N ARG A 134 9.17 -20.58 12.94
CA ARG A 134 9.13 -21.96 12.45
C ARG A 134 8.38 -22.07 11.11
N SER A 135 7.38 -21.21 10.86
CA SER A 135 6.64 -21.15 9.59
C SER A 135 7.54 -21.00 8.35
N GLY A 136 8.66 -20.29 8.46
CA GLY A 136 9.62 -20.03 7.38
C GLY A 136 10.90 -20.87 7.44
N SER A 137 11.14 -21.57 8.54
CA SER A 137 12.42 -22.25 8.82
C SER A 137 12.80 -23.37 7.83
N ILE A 138 14.11 -23.57 7.67
CA ILE A 138 14.67 -24.73 6.95
C ILE A 138 14.24 -26.04 7.62
N GLU A 139 14.15 -26.09 8.95
CA GLU A 139 13.69 -27.27 9.68
C GLU A 139 12.29 -27.71 9.24
N GLN A 140 11.41 -26.74 8.98
CA GLN A 140 10.02 -26.99 8.60
C GLN A 140 9.85 -27.23 7.09
N ASN A 141 10.52 -26.45 6.25
CA ASN A 141 10.24 -26.38 4.81
C ASN A 141 11.37 -26.96 3.92
N GLY A 142 12.55 -27.20 4.49
CA GLY A 142 13.77 -27.51 3.76
C GLY A 142 14.42 -26.28 3.10
N ALA A 143 15.72 -26.36 2.84
CA ALA A 143 16.52 -25.26 2.27
C ALA A 143 16.00 -24.79 0.90
N VAL A 144 15.50 -25.71 0.08
CA VAL A 144 14.96 -25.39 -1.26
C VAL A 144 13.84 -24.36 -1.18
N VAL A 145 12.96 -24.43 -0.17
CA VAL A 145 11.85 -23.48 -0.02
C VAL A 145 12.28 -22.27 0.79
N ALA A 146 13.07 -22.46 1.85
CA ALA A 146 13.41 -21.37 2.77
C ALA A 146 14.41 -20.34 2.21
N GLU A 147 15.22 -20.70 1.21
CA GLU A 147 16.32 -19.86 0.67
C GLU A 147 15.96 -19.18 -0.67
N GLN A 148 14.66 -19.01 -0.93
CA GLN A 148 14.19 -18.25 -2.09
C GLN A 148 14.34 -16.74 -1.85
N ILE A 149 14.13 -15.97 -2.92
CA ILE A 149 14.41 -14.53 -2.97
C ILE A 149 13.52 -13.67 -2.06
N GLY A 150 12.31 -14.12 -1.70
CA GLY A 150 11.33 -13.31 -0.96
C GLY A 150 11.87 -12.74 0.36
N GLY A 151 12.89 -13.38 0.94
CA GLY A 151 13.62 -12.91 2.12
C GLY A 151 14.25 -11.53 1.97
N GLN A 152 14.52 -11.05 0.75
CA GLN A 152 14.96 -9.67 0.47
C GLN A 152 13.88 -8.76 -0.14
N ILE A 153 12.86 -9.34 -0.79
CA ILE A 153 11.81 -8.60 -1.50
C ILE A 153 11.04 -7.67 -0.56
N PHE A 154 10.69 -8.17 0.62
CA PHE A 154 9.78 -7.48 1.54
C PHE A 154 10.48 -6.57 2.57
N ILE A 155 11.80 -6.38 2.44
CA ILE A 155 12.64 -5.92 3.55
C ILE A 155 12.98 -4.41 3.50
N ASP A 156 12.77 -3.73 2.37
CA ASP A 156 13.29 -2.37 2.16
C ASP A 156 12.90 -1.38 3.26
N VAL A 157 11.63 -1.40 3.68
CA VAL A 157 11.09 -0.50 4.72
C VAL A 157 11.73 -0.72 6.09
N TRP A 158 12.18 -1.94 6.40
CA TRP A 158 12.84 -2.25 7.67
C TRP A 158 14.24 -1.65 7.75
N GLY A 159 14.89 -1.41 6.60
CA GLY A 159 16.10 -0.59 6.51
C GLY A 159 15.80 0.89 6.72
N MET A 160 14.70 1.38 6.14
CA MET A 160 14.30 2.80 6.21
C MET A 160 13.85 3.25 7.61
N ILE A 161 13.34 2.35 8.46
CA ILE A 161 12.98 2.69 9.85
C ILE A 161 14.18 2.72 10.82
N ALA A 162 15.37 2.35 10.38
CA ALA A 162 16.59 2.34 11.21
C ALA A 162 17.76 3.06 10.51
N PRO A 163 17.61 4.33 10.08
CA PRO A 163 18.58 5.00 9.22
C PRO A 163 19.93 5.22 9.92
N GLY A 164 21.01 4.83 9.24
CA GLY A 164 22.38 4.91 9.74
C GLY A 164 22.68 3.97 10.92
N ASN A 165 21.88 2.92 11.11
CA ASN A 165 22.08 1.85 12.09
C ASN A 165 21.88 0.47 11.42
N PRO A 166 22.87 0.00 10.64
CA PRO A 166 22.74 -1.22 9.84
C PRO A 166 22.47 -2.48 10.68
N GLU A 167 23.01 -2.57 11.90
CA GLU A 167 22.81 -3.71 12.79
C GLU A 167 21.36 -3.80 13.28
N LEU A 168 20.75 -2.66 13.61
CA LEU A 168 19.33 -2.62 14.00
C LEU A 168 18.42 -2.93 12.83
N ALA A 169 18.73 -2.39 11.65
CA ALA A 169 18.02 -2.70 10.42
C ALA A 169 18.04 -4.21 10.11
N ALA A 170 19.21 -4.83 10.23
CA ALA A 170 19.38 -6.26 10.04
C ALA A 170 18.60 -7.09 11.08
N GLU A 171 18.50 -6.65 12.33
CA GLU A 171 17.71 -7.35 13.35
C GLU A 171 16.21 -7.33 13.01
N TYR A 172 15.67 -6.18 12.60
CA TYR A 172 14.27 -6.10 12.15
C TYR A 172 14.02 -6.95 10.91
N ALA A 173 14.94 -6.90 9.95
CA ALA A 173 14.88 -7.71 8.74
C ALA A 173 14.92 -9.20 9.03
N GLU A 174 15.76 -9.65 9.96
CA GLU A 174 15.83 -11.04 10.40
C GLU A 174 14.49 -11.52 10.95
N LYS A 175 13.85 -10.73 11.83
CA LYS A 175 12.54 -11.05 12.38
C LYS A 175 11.47 -11.12 11.29
N ALA A 176 11.45 -10.15 10.38
CA ALA A 176 10.47 -10.09 9.30
C ALA A 176 10.66 -11.21 8.27
N ALA A 177 11.89 -11.44 7.80
CA ALA A 177 12.21 -12.49 6.84
C ALA A 177 11.95 -13.89 7.42
N SER A 178 12.20 -14.11 8.71
CA SER A 178 11.99 -15.40 9.39
C SER A 178 10.55 -15.91 9.38
N VAL A 179 9.58 -15.05 9.03
CA VAL A 179 8.19 -15.47 8.85
C VAL A 179 8.07 -16.50 7.71
N SER A 180 8.84 -16.34 6.64
CA SER A 180 8.77 -17.21 5.46
C SER A 180 10.11 -17.80 5.01
N HIS A 181 11.24 -17.22 5.42
CA HIS A 181 12.59 -17.58 4.95
C HIS A 181 13.54 -17.93 6.09
N ASP A 182 14.63 -18.59 5.76
CA ASP A 182 15.73 -18.93 6.67
C ASP A 182 17.02 -19.11 5.85
N GLY A 183 18.17 -19.31 6.49
CA GLY A 183 19.45 -19.48 5.81
C GLY A 183 19.82 -18.30 4.90
N GLU A 184 20.24 -18.59 3.67
CA GLU A 184 20.68 -17.56 2.72
C GLU A 184 19.55 -16.57 2.36
N GLY A 185 18.29 -17.00 2.34
CA GLY A 185 17.14 -16.11 2.08
C GLY A 185 17.01 -15.02 3.14
N MET A 186 17.19 -15.39 4.41
CA MET A 186 17.22 -14.46 5.53
C MET A 186 18.48 -13.57 5.52
N TYR A 187 19.63 -14.10 5.10
CA TYR A 187 20.86 -13.31 4.97
C TYR A 187 20.74 -12.23 3.90
N GLY A 188 20.07 -12.51 2.77
CA GLY A 188 19.74 -11.50 1.77
C GLY A 188 18.90 -10.35 2.32
N GLY A 189 17.86 -10.67 3.10
CA GLY A 189 17.07 -9.65 3.81
C GLY A 189 17.93 -8.78 4.74
N ARG A 190 18.75 -9.41 5.58
CA ARG A 190 19.67 -8.69 6.48
C ARG A 190 20.62 -7.78 5.71
N PHE A 191 21.18 -8.25 4.60
CA PHE A 191 22.04 -7.46 3.71
C PHE A 191 21.31 -6.23 3.16
N ILE A 192 20.12 -6.39 2.57
CA ILE A 192 19.37 -5.28 1.94
C ILE A 192 18.98 -4.22 2.98
N ALA A 193 18.41 -4.62 4.13
CA ALA A 193 18.04 -3.66 5.18
C ALA A 193 19.26 -2.87 5.70
N ALA A 194 20.38 -3.57 5.93
CA ALA A 194 21.62 -2.94 6.38
C ALA A 194 22.20 -1.99 5.33
N ALA A 195 22.15 -2.36 4.04
CA ALA A 195 22.57 -1.51 2.93
C ALA A 195 21.73 -0.23 2.83
N ILE A 196 20.40 -0.35 2.87
CA ILE A 196 19.47 0.81 2.85
C ILE A 196 19.72 1.71 4.06
N SER A 197 19.86 1.13 5.25
CA SER A 197 20.18 1.87 6.46
C SER A 197 21.51 2.63 6.34
N ALA A 198 22.56 1.98 5.84
CA ALA A 198 23.87 2.60 5.64
C ALA A 198 23.83 3.71 4.58
N ALA A 199 23.02 3.58 3.54
CA ALA A 199 22.91 4.54 2.44
C ALA A 199 22.54 5.97 2.88
N TYR A 200 21.87 6.13 4.02
CA TYR A 200 21.61 7.47 4.58
C TYR A 200 22.90 8.22 4.94
N ARG A 201 23.99 7.51 5.24
CA ARG A 201 25.25 8.10 5.75
C ARG A 201 26.49 7.79 4.91
N ALA A 202 26.40 6.80 4.02
CA ALA A 202 27.52 6.37 3.19
C ALA A 202 27.88 7.45 2.15
N ASP A 203 29.17 7.60 1.88
CA ASP A 203 29.71 8.46 0.83
C ASP A 203 29.97 7.66 -0.45
N THR A 204 30.10 6.33 -0.36
CA THR A 204 30.39 5.45 -1.50
C THR A 204 29.55 4.17 -1.50
N MET A 205 29.38 3.57 -2.67
CA MET A 205 28.64 2.30 -2.79
C MET A 205 29.40 1.13 -2.15
N ASP A 206 30.73 1.17 -2.08
CA ASP A 206 31.51 0.18 -1.34
C ASP A 206 31.16 0.20 0.16
N GLU A 207 30.97 1.38 0.77
CA GLU A 207 30.55 1.48 2.17
C GLU A 207 29.15 0.89 2.42
N VAL A 208 28.23 1.10 1.47
CA VAL A 208 26.88 0.51 1.50
C VAL A 208 26.96 -1.03 1.44
N ILE A 209 27.74 -1.55 0.49
CA ILE A 209 27.94 -3.00 0.33
C ILE A 209 28.64 -3.59 1.57
N ASP A 210 29.70 -2.95 2.06
CA ASP A 210 30.46 -3.42 3.23
C ASP A 210 29.57 -3.47 4.48
N ALA A 211 28.70 -2.47 4.68
CA ALA A 211 27.72 -2.48 5.77
C ALA A 211 26.75 -3.67 5.66
N GLY A 212 26.20 -3.92 4.48
CA GLY A 212 25.34 -5.09 4.22
C GLY A 212 26.05 -6.42 4.48
N LEU A 213 27.32 -6.56 4.04
CA LEU A 213 28.09 -7.78 4.26
C LEU A 213 28.54 -7.97 5.71
N SER A 214 28.61 -6.89 6.50
CA SER A 214 29.05 -6.95 7.90
C SER A 214 28.05 -7.63 8.83
N VAL A 215 26.77 -7.67 8.45
CA VAL A 215 25.71 -8.26 9.28
C VAL A 215 25.48 -9.74 9.00
N ILE A 216 26.00 -10.30 7.90
CA ILE A 216 25.82 -11.72 7.55
C ILE A 216 27.05 -12.57 7.95
N PRO A 217 26.90 -13.91 8.08
CA PRO A 217 28.04 -14.77 8.44
C PRO A 217 29.18 -14.72 7.41
N GLU A 218 30.43 -14.71 7.86
CA GLU A 218 31.61 -14.66 6.97
C GLU A 218 31.76 -15.90 6.08
N GLN A 219 31.23 -17.04 6.51
CA GLN A 219 31.35 -18.33 5.82
C GLN A 219 29.98 -18.81 5.29
N CYS A 220 29.20 -17.91 4.71
CA CYS A 220 27.95 -18.24 4.00
C CYS A 220 28.13 -18.16 2.48
N GLU A 221 27.17 -18.74 1.75
CA GLU A 221 27.18 -18.77 0.28
C GLU A 221 26.98 -17.37 -0.29
N TYR A 222 26.14 -16.54 0.34
CA TYR A 222 25.97 -15.13 -0.03
C TYR A 222 27.29 -14.36 0.02
N ARG A 223 28.07 -14.53 1.09
CA ARG A 223 29.38 -13.88 1.23
C ARG A 223 30.37 -14.40 0.18
N ARG A 224 30.39 -15.70 -0.07
CA ARG A 224 31.23 -16.31 -1.13
C ARG A 224 30.92 -15.73 -2.50
N MET A 225 29.63 -15.58 -2.83
CA MET A 225 29.18 -14.95 -4.07
C MET A 225 29.61 -13.49 -4.13
N ALA A 226 29.37 -12.73 -3.06
CA ALA A 226 29.68 -11.30 -3.02
C ALA A 226 31.17 -11.02 -3.22
N ASP A 227 32.05 -11.76 -2.53
CA ASP A 227 33.50 -11.64 -2.68
C ASP A 227 33.94 -11.98 -4.11
N ALA A 228 33.36 -13.02 -4.73
CA ALA A 228 33.67 -13.40 -6.12
C ALA A 228 33.28 -12.31 -7.14
N VAL A 229 32.11 -11.67 -6.97
CA VAL A 229 31.66 -10.57 -7.83
C VAL A 229 32.54 -9.33 -7.64
N ARG A 230 32.94 -9.00 -6.41
CA ARG A 230 33.86 -7.89 -6.12
C ARG A 230 35.24 -8.12 -6.71
N ASP A 231 35.77 -9.34 -6.60
CA ASP A 231 37.06 -9.73 -7.17
C ASP A 231 37.02 -9.60 -8.69
N PHE A 232 35.96 -10.10 -9.34
CA PHE A 232 35.78 -9.96 -10.78
C PHE A 232 35.71 -8.48 -11.20
N HIS A 233 34.91 -7.66 -10.50
CA HIS A 233 34.79 -6.23 -10.78
C HIS A 233 36.15 -5.52 -10.67
N ARG A 234 36.96 -5.87 -9.66
CA ARG A 234 38.29 -5.29 -9.47
C ARG A 234 39.26 -5.59 -10.63
N GLU A 235 39.16 -6.79 -11.20
CA GLU A 235 39.95 -7.21 -12.37
C GLU A 235 39.39 -6.64 -13.68
N HIS A 236 38.08 -6.40 -13.75
CA HIS A 236 37.35 -5.99 -14.95
C HIS A 236 36.34 -4.84 -14.66
N PRO A 237 36.80 -3.63 -14.29
CA PRO A 237 35.94 -2.57 -13.75
C PRO A 237 34.97 -1.94 -14.75
N ASP A 238 35.25 -2.03 -16.05
CA ASP A 238 34.49 -1.32 -17.09
C ASP A 238 33.49 -2.21 -17.85
N ASN A 239 33.45 -3.51 -17.59
CA ASN A 239 32.62 -4.44 -18.36
C ASN A 239 31.68 -5.30 -17.49
N TRP A 240 30.54 -4.73 -17.13
CA TRP A 240 29.50 -5.42 -16.36
C TRP A 240 28.95 -6.66 -17.07
N ARG A 241 28.98 -6.70 -18.41
CA ARG A 241 28.44 -7.82 -19.18
C ARG A 241 29.29 -9.08 -19.00
N ASP A 242 30.61 -8.94 -18.98
CA ASP A 242 31.51 -10.05 -18.69
C ASP A 242 31.30 -10.57 -17.26
N CYS A 243 31.07 -9.66 -16.30
CA CYS A 243 30.75 -10.03 -14.93
C CYS A 243 29.40 -10.76 -14.84
N PHE A 244 28.38 -10.33 -15.60
CA PHE A 244 27.09 -11.01 -15.61
C PHE A 244 27.21 -12.42 -16.23
N MET A 245 28.03 -12.59 -17.28
CA MET A 245 28.36 -13.93 -17.80
C MET A 245 29.06 -14.79 -16.75
N TYR A 246 30.01 -14.21 -16.00
CA TYR A 246 30.66 -14.90 -14.88
C TYR A 246 29.65 -15.32 -13.80
N VAL A 247 28.75 -14.43 -13.39
CA VAL A 247 27.66 -14.70 -12.43
C VAL A 247 26.77 -15.82 -12.95
N ARG A 248 26.32 -15.77 -14.20
CA ARG A 248 25.50 -16.82 -14.80
C ARG A 248 26.21 -18.18 -14.77
N ASP A 249 27.50 -18.22 -15.11
CA ASP A 249 28.24 -19.47 -15.23
C ASP A 249 28.58 -20.11 -13.86
N HIS A 250 28.71 -19.32 -12.80
CA HIS A 250 29.15 -19.78 -11.47
C HIS A 250 28.08 -19.73 -10.38
N PHE A 251 27.07 -18.87 -10.54
CA PHE A 251 26.03 -18.57 -9.56
C PHE A 251 24.64 -18.43 -10.20
N GLY A 252 24.43 -18.88 -11.44
CA GLY A 252 23.12 -18.83 -12.10
C GLY A 252 22.07 -19.74 -11.45
N TYR A 253 20.81 -19.60 -11.86
CA TYR A 253 19.69 -20.43 -11.36
C TYR A 253 19.92 -21.93 -11.50
N ASP A 254 20.71 -22.39 -12.47
CA ASP A 254 21.02 -23.82 -12.63
C ASP A 254 21.99 -24.36 -11.56
N LYS A 255 22.55 -23.48 -10.71
CA LYS A 255 23.47 -23.84 -9.62
C LYS A 255 22.77 -24.01 -8.27
N PHE A 256 21.55 -23.51 -8.13
CA PHE A 256 20.80 -23.48 -6.88
C PHE A 256 19.39 -24.08 -7.05
N PRO A 257 18.87 -24.79 -6.05
CA PRO A 257 17.53 -25.37 -6.16
C PRO A 257 16.43 -24.32 -5.92
N GLY A 258 15.21 -24.65 -6.35
CA GLY A 258 14.03 -23.79 -6.20
C GLY A 258 13.66 -23.07 -7.49
N ASN A 259 12.69 -22.16 -7.39
CA ASN A 259 12.17 -21.42 -8.54
C ASN A 259 12.93 -20.11 -8.74
N CYS A 260 13.18 -19.39 -7.64
CA CYS A 260 13.87 -18.10 -7.63
C CYS A 260 14.76 -18.02 -6.38
N HIS A 261 15.93 -18.65 -6.45
CA HIS A 261 16.86 -18.68 -5.33
C HIS A 261 17.46 -17.29 -5.05
N ILE A 262 17.78 -17.00 -3.80
CA ILE A 262 18.33 -15.69 -3.38
C ILE A 262 19.68 -15.36 -4.06
N ILE A 263 20.62 -16.32 -4.11
CA ILE A 263 22.02 -16.07 -4.51
C ILE A 263 22.22 -15.48 -5.93
N PRO A 264 21.63 -16.04 -7.01
CA PRO A 264 21.75 -15.46 -8.35
C PRO A 264 21.27 -14.01 -8.41
N ASN A 265 20.16 -13.71 -7.74
CA ASN A 265 19.53 -12.40 -7.73
C ASN A 265 20.34 -11.37 -6.95
N SER A 266 20.81 -11.75 -5.76
CA SER A 266 21.72 -10.92 -4.98
C SER A 266 23.04 -10.63 -5.71
N ALA A 267 23.51 -11.56 -6.57
CA ALA A 267 24.67 -11.33 -7.42
C ALA A 267 24.42 -10.24 -8.46
N VAL A 268 23.21 -10.20 -9.06
CA VAL A 268 22.80 -9.13 -9.99
C VAL A 268 22.72 -7.78 -9.27
N ILE A 269 22.16 -7.75 -8.06
CA ILE A 269 22.12 -6.53 -7.22
C ILE A 269 23.53 -6.02 -6.96
N LEU A 270 24.43 -6.85 -6.43
CA LEU A 270 25.82 -6.47 -6.14
C LEU A 270 26.57 -6.03 -7.39
N LEU A 271 26.46 -6.78 -8.49
CA LEU A 271 27.04 -6.43 -9.78
C LEU A 271 26.56 -5.05 -10.22
N SER A 272 25.25 -4.81 -10.23
CA SER A 272 24.70 -3.54 -10.70
C SER A 272 25.18 -2.36 -9.86
N MET A 273 25.21 -2.49 -8.53
CA MET A 273 25.69 -1.46 -7.61
C MET A 273 27.18 -1.13 -7.83
N LEU A 274 28.02 -2.16 -8.03
CA LEU A 274 29.46 -1.97 -8.31
C LEU A 274 29.69 -1.23 -9.63
N TYR A 275 29.09 -1.71 -10.73
CA TYR A 275 29.30 -1.13 -12.07
C TYR A 275 28.50 0.15 -12.33
N GLY A 276 27.45 0.39 -11.54
CA GLY A 276 26.64 1.59 -11.54
C GLY A 276 27.30 2.75 -10.80
N GLY A 277 28.12 2.46 -9.79
CA GLY A 277 28.98 3.44 -9.13
C GLY A 277 28.23 4.57 -8.40
N GLY A 278 27.00 4.29 -7.95
CA GLY A 278 26.15 5.27 -7.27
C GLY A 278 25.29 6.15 -8.19
N ASP A 279 25.37 5.98 -9.51
CA ASP A 279 24.47 6.65 -10.46
C ASP A 279 23.14 5.89 -10.56
N PHE A 280 22.03 6.53 -10.17
CA PHE A 280 20.71 5.89 -10.08
C PHE A 280 20.30 5.24 -11.42
N SER A 281 20.22 6.03 -12.49
CA SER A 281 19.76 5.59 -13.81
C SER A 281 20.63 4.46 -14.37
N ARG A 282 21.96 4.58 -14.31
CA ARG A 282 22.88 3.56 -14.78
C ARG A 282 22.73 2.26 -14.00
N THR A 283 22.61 2.34 -12.68
CA THR A 283 22.53 1.17 -11.80
C THR A 283 21.25 0.38 -12.07
N ILE A 284 20.09 1.04 -12.12
CA ILE A 284 18.81 0.36 -12.37
C ILE A 284 18.74 -0.25 -13.77
N ASN A 285 19.31 0.41 -14.79
CA ASN A 285 19.33 -0.12 -16.15
C ASN A 285 20.26 -1.34 -16.27
N ILE A 286 21.45 -1.31 -15.63
CA ILE A 286 22.34 -2.50 -15.58
C ILE A 286 21.61 -3.67 -14.91
N CYS A 287 20.99 -3.42 -13.77
CA CYS A 287 20.23 -4.42 -13.03
C CYS A 287 19.13 -5.04 -13.90
N ASN A 288 18.30 -4.21 -14.54
CA ASN A 288 17.19 -4.66 -15.38
C ASN A 288 17.67 -5.46 -16.60
N MET A 289 18.77 -5.01 -17.23
CA MET A 289 19.31 -5.69 -18.41
C MET A 289 19.91 -7.07 -18.10
N CYS A 290 20.34 -7.33 -16.86
CA CYS A 290 20.79 -8.68 -16.47
C CYS A 290 19.66 -9.72 -16.60
N GLY A 291 18.39 -9.31 -16.51
CA GLY A 291 17.25 -10.21 -16.57
C GLY A 291 17.02 -10.96 -15.26
N TRP A 292 16.41 -12.15 -15.35
CA TRP A 292 15.92 -12.92 -14.19
C TRP A 292 14.77 -12.20 -13.47
N ASP A 293 14.82 -12.05 -12.16
CA ASP A 293 13.74 -11.49 -11.35
C ASP A 293 13.88 -9.97 -11.29
N THR A 294 13.43 -9.28 -12.34
CA THR A 294 13.86 -7.90 -12.60
C THR A 294 13.13 -6.85 -11.79
N ASP A 295 11.83 -7.00 -11.53
CA ASP A 295 11.08 -6.09 -10.65
C ASP A 295 11.72 -6.01 -9.25
N CYS A 296 12.00 -7.16 -8.64
CA CYS A 296 12.52 -7.17 -7.29
C CYS A 296 13.98 -6.71 -7.20
N ASN A 297 14.84 -7.17 -8.11
CA ASN A 297 16.26 -6.81 -8.10
C ASN A 297 16.44 -5.32 -8.37
N VAL A 298 15.73 -4.80 -9.37
CA VAL A 298 15.77 -3.37 -9.69
C VAL A 298 15.07 -2.58 -8.59
N GLY A 299 14.00 -3.10 -8.00
CA GLY A 299 13.30 -2.53 -6.85
C GLY A 299 14.21 -2.31 -5.64
N ASN A 300 14.91 -3.36 -5.17
CA ASN A 300 15.84 -3.25 -4.04
C ASN A 300 17.01 -2.30 -4.35
N VAL A 301 17.58 -2.37 -5.56
CA VAL A 301 18.63 -1.43 -6.02
C VAL A 301 18.11 0.00 -6.04
N GLY A 302 16.90 0.21 -6.54
CA GLY A 302 16.23 1.50 -6.59
C GLY A 302 16.01 2.07 -5.18
N ALA A 303 15.63 1.23 -4.21
CA ALA A 303 15.48 1.64 -2.82
C ALA A 303 16.81 2.13 -2.21
N ILE A 304 17.88 1.33 -2.37
CA ILE A 304 19.23 1.67 -1.88
C ILE A 304 19.71 2.98 -2.52
N LEU A 305 19.64 3.07 -3.85
CA LEU A 305 20.13 4.23 -4.60
C LEU A 305 19.28 5.47 -4.33
N GLY A 306 17.96 5.33 -4.20
CA GLY A 306 17.07 6.45 -3.86
C GLY A 306 17.41 7.07 -2.51
N VAL A 307 17.70 6.24 -1.49
CA VAL A 307 18.21 6.74 -0.20
C VAL A 307 19.60 7.34 -0.33
N PHE A 308 20.50 6.69 -1.08
CA PHE A 308 21.90 7.10 -1.24
C PHE A 308 22.03 8.46 -1.93
N THR A 309 21.36 8.64 -3.07
CA THR A 309 21.45 9.85 -3.90
C THR A 309 20.47 10.94 -3.50
N GLY A 310 19.40 10.60 -2.77
CA GLY A 310 18.26 11.50 -2.56
C GLY A 310 17.49 11.77 -3.86
N LEU A 311 16.52 12.67 -3.79
CA LEU A 311 15.65 13.01 -4.94
C LEU A 311 16.42 13.59 -6.13
N ASP A 312 17.49 14.35 -5.87
CA ASP A 312 18.32 14.98 -6.91
C ASP A 312 19.00 13.95 -7.82
N GLY A 313 19.21 12.71 -7.35
CA GLY A 313 19.75 11.63 -8.16
C GLY A 313 18.73 10.91 -9.04
N ILE A 314 17.42 11.13 -8.84
CA ILE A 314 16.35 10.44 -9.57
C ILE A 314 15.82 11.35 -10.68
N GLY A 315 16.16 11.02 -11.92
CA GLY A 315 15.76 11.81 -13.09
C GLY A 315 14.22 11.91 -13.28
N PRO A 316 13.72 13.01 -13.87
CA PRO A 316 12.29 13.22 -14.11
C PRO A 316 11.68 12.17 -15.04
N GLU A 317 12.47 11.55 -15.92
CA GLU A 317 12.05 10.43 -16.78
C GLU A 317 11.60 9.20 -15.99
N TRP A 318 12.12 9.01 -14.77
CA TRP A 318 11.73 7.92 -13.87
C TRP A 318 10.57 8.31 -12.98
N ARG A 319 10.62 9.52 -12.43
CA ARG A 319 9.67 10.00 -11.43
C ARG A 319 8.32 10.38 -12.03
N THR A 320 8.32 11.14 -13.14
CA THR A 320 7.08 11.69 -13.73
C THR A 320 6.05 10.60 -14.06
N PRO A 321 6.46 9.44 -14.64
CA PRO A 321 5.50 8.38 -14.93
C PRO A 321 4.87 7.75 -13.68
N ILE A 322 5.55 7.74 -12.53
CA ILE A 322 5.02 7.19 -11.27
C ILE A 322 3.85 8.04 -10.75
N ASN A 323 3.98 9.38 -10.82
CA ASN A 323 2.98 10.34 -10.34
C ASN A 323 2.48 10.01 -8.93
N ASP A 324 3.36 9.55 -8.04
CA ASP A 324 3.08 9.12 -6.67
C ASP A 324 1.98 8.05 -6.47
N PHE A 325 1.38 7.50 -7.53
CA PHE A 325 0.34 6.50 -7.37
C PHE A 325 0.93 5.14 -7.01
N MET A 326 0.38 4.52 -5.98
CA MET A 326 0.64 3.12 -5.62
C MET A 326 -0.69 2.42 -5.35
N CYS A 327 -0.84 1.22 -5.90
CA CYS A 327 -1.94 0.34 -5.53
C CYS A 327 -1.45 -0.99 -4.99
N SER A 328 -2.32 -1.65 -4.22
CA SER A 328 -2.03 -2.92 -3.57
C SER A 328 -3.21 -3.89 -3.64
N SER A 329 -3.05 -5.07 -3.06
CA SER A 329 -4.07 -6.13 -3.07
C SER A 329 -4.21 -6.84 -1.72
N SER A 330 -4.19 -6.07 -0.62
CA SER A 330 -4.57 -6.57 0.70
C SER A 330 -6.08 -6.78 0.83
N VAL A 331 -6.50 -7.45 1.90
CA VAL A 331 -7.93 -7.57 2.23
C VAL A 331 -8.57 -6.24 2.65
N MET A 332 -7.78 -5.20 2.90
CA MET A 332 -8.30 -3.88 3.27
C MET A 332 -8.31 -2.98 2.05
N GLY A 333 -9.37 -3.07 1.23
CA GLY A 333 -9.48 -2.39 -0.06
C GLY A 333 -9.23 -0.88 -0.06
N SER A 334 -9.49 -0.18 1.05
CA SER A 334 -9.21 1.27 1.18
C SER A 334 -7.74 1.57 1.44
N LEU A 335 -6.99 0.64 2.05
CA LEU A 335 -5.54 0.75 2.19
C LEU A 335 -4.80 0.40 0.90
N ASN A 336 -5.49 -0.20 -0.07
CA ASN A 336 -4.93 -0.54 -1.37
C ASN A 336 -4.89 0.65 -2.33
N ILE A 337 -5.53 1.77 -1.99
CA ILE A 337 -5.42 3.04 -2.73
C ILE A 337 -4.56 3.98 -1.90
N THR A 338 -3.28 4.10 -2.26
CA THR A 338 -2.32 4.90 -1.50
C THR A 338 -1.38 5.68 -2.42
N ASP A 339 -0.50 6.46 -1.82
CA ASP A 339 0.49 7.25 -2.53
C ASP A 339 1.86 7.22 -1.84
N LEU A 340 2.90 7.54 -2.60
CA LEU A 340 4.29 7.49 -2.14
C LEU A 340 4.55 8.43 -0.95
N PRO A 341 4.06 9.70 -0.93
CA PRO A 341 4.17 10.57 0.24
C PRO A 341 3.57 9.98 1.52
N ALA A 342 2.36 9.38 1.45
CA ALA A 342 1.72 8.75 2.60
C ALA A 342 2.52 7.55 3.11
N CYS A 343 3.06 6.73 2.19
CA CYS A 343 3.95 5.62 2.53
C CYS A 343 5.23 6.11 3.22
N ALA A 344 5.87 7.15 2.67
CA ALA A 344 7.09 7.72 3.23
C ALA A 344 6.88 8.34 4.62
N ALA A 345 5.74 9.01 4.84
CA ALA A 345 5.35 9.53 6.14
C ALA A 345 5.12 8.38 7.14
N TYR A 346 4.44 7.30 6.71
CA TYR A 346 4.21 6.12 7.54
C TYR A 346 5.51 5.43 7.98
N ILE A 347 6.44 5.23 7.04
CA ILE A 347 7.77 4.65 7.33
C ILE A 347 8.56 5.58 8.27
N SER A 348 8.61 6.88 7.95
CA SER A 348 9.39 7.86 8.74
C SER A 348 8.87 8.00 10.17
N ARG A 349 7.54 7.89 10.37
CA ARG A 349 6.92 7.87 11.71
C ARG A 349 7.55 6.78 12.58
N PHE A 350 7.69 5.56 12.05
CA PHE A 350 8.32 4.48 12.81
C PHE A 350 9.82 4.70 13.02
N GLY A 351 10.51 5.31 12.06
CA GLY A 351 11.91 5.72 12.25
C GLY A 351 12.11 6.60 13.49
N TYR A 352 11.28 7.64 13.66
CA TYR A 352 11.32 8.50 14.85
C TYR A 352 10.96 7.76 16.14
N LEU A 353 9.89 6.95 16.10
CA LEU A 353 9.44 6.18 17.27
C LEU A 353 10.51 5.18 17.74
N ILE A 354 11.16 4.47 16.81
CA ILE A 354 12.22 3.49 17.09
C ILE A 354 13.49 4.19 17.58
N ALA A 355 13.85 5.33 17.00
CA ALA A 355 14.99 6.12 17.45
C ALA A 355 14.77 6.74 18.85
N GLY A 356 13.51 6.85 19.29
CA GLY A 356 13.14 7.57 20.51
C GLY A 356 13.39 9.07 20.40
N GLU A 357 13.34 9.60 19.18
CA GLU A 357 13.58 11.01 18.87
C GLU A 357 12.25 11.74 18.63
N ALA A 358 12.19 13.02 18.98
CA ALA A 358 11.03 13.85 18.69
C ALA A 358 10.94 14.09 17.18
N MET A 359 9.72 14.00 16.64
CA MET A 359 9.44 14.37 15.24
C MET A 359 9.67 15.88 15.06
N PRO A 360 10.23 16.33 13.92
CA PRO A 360 10.36 17.74 13.60
C PRO A 360 8.99 18.43 13.62
N GLN A 361 8.92 19.66 14.13
CA GLN A 361 7.66 20.37 14.34
C GLN A 361 6.85 20.53 13.04
N GLU A 362 7.55 20.80 11.95
CA GLU A 362 7.00 20.96 10.60
C GLU A 362 6.40 19.65 10.03
N TRP A 363 6.84 18.49 10.52
CA TRP A 363 6.42 17.17 10.05
C TRP A 363 5.51 16.44 11.05
N GLU A 364 5.47 16.87 12.31
CA GLU A 364 4.82 16.13 13.41
C GLU A 364 3.36 15.81 13.10
N ALA A 365 2.58 16.78 12.60
CA ALA A 365 1.18 16.55 12.26
C ALA A 365 1.01 15.52 11.13
N ILE A 366 1.82 15.62 10.08
CA ILE A 366 1.83 14.70 8.94
C ILE A 366 2.19 13.28 9.40
N LEU A 367 3.30 13.13 10.12
CA LEU A 367 3.80 11.84 10.60
C LEU A 367 2.86 11.19 11.62
N GLN A 368 2.06 11.97 12.35
CA GLN A 368 1.04 11.45 13.27
C GLN A 368 -0.30 11.14 12.58
N GLY A 369 -0.44 11.38 11.27
CA GLY A 369 -1.70 11.22 10.55
C GLY A 369 -2.78 12.23 10.99
N LYS A 370 -2.37 13.39 11.51
CA LYS A 370 -3.24 14.49 11.95
C LYS A 370 -3.17 15.71 11.03
N GLY A 371 -2.23 15.72 10.09
CA GLY A 371 -2.10 16.74 9.05
C GLY A 371 -3.07 16.50 7.88
N PRO A 372 -3.00 17.33 6.85
CA PRO A 372 -3.74 17.12 5.61
C PRO A 372 -3.41 15.77 4.98
N LYS A 373 -4.42 15.09 4.41
CA LYS A 373 -4.23 13.80 3.75
C LYS A 373 -3.30 13.91 2.54
N PHE A 374 -3.42 15.01 1.78
CA PHE A 374 -2.54 15.32 0.65
C PHE A 374 -1.86 16.67 0.90
N HIS A 375 -0.57 16.61 1.21
CA HIS A 375 0.29 17.75 1.53
C HIS A 375 1.45 17.81 0.53
N PHE A 376 2.06 18.97 0.27
CA PHE A 376 3.04 19.05 -0.84
C PHE A 376 4.49 19.24 -0.38
N GLU A 377 4.78 18.95 0.89
CA GLU A 377 6.10 19.15 1.50
C GLU A 377 7.24 18.34 0.87
N TYR A 378 6.99 17.16 0.32
CA TYR A 378 8.03 16.40 -0.38
C TYR A 378 8.32 17.04 -1.74
N PRO A 379 9.56 17.47 -2.05
CA PRO A 379 9.87 18.12 -3.31
C PRO A 379 9.45 17.26 -4.50
N GLY A 380 8.59 17.80 -5.38
CA GLY A 380 8.06 17.15 -6.56
C GLY A 380 6.84 16.22 -6.35
N SER A 381 6.32 16.07 -5.12
CA SER A 381 5.20 15.17 -4.87
C SER A 381 3.90 15.71 -5.46
N THR A 382 3.11 14.81 -6.04
CA THR A 382 1.81 15.11 -6.64
C THR A 382 0.65 14.45 -5.91
N HIS A 383 0.91 13.51 -4.99
CA HIS A 383 -0.13 12.73 -4.31
C HIS A 383 -1.12 12.10 -5.31
N ALA A 384 -0.62 11.58 -6.45
CA ALA A 384 -1.46 10.99 -7.49
C ALA A 384 -2.57 11.89 -8.05
N MET A 385 -2.47 13.21 -7.85
CA MET A 385 -3.42 14.17 -8.39
C MET A 385 -3.41 14.15 -9.92
N ARG A 386 -4.59 14.36 -10.49
CA ARG A 386 -4.88 14.27 -11.93
C ARG A 386 -5.65 15.50 -12.39
N THR A 387 -5.64 15.71 -13.70
CA THR A 387 -6.41 16.79 -14.33
C THR A 387 -7.41 16.29 -15.36
N ASN A 388 -8.51 17.02 -15.53
CA ASN A 388 -9.47 16.85 -16.61
C ASN A 388 -10.14 18.21 -16.90
N THR A 389 -10.89 18.35 -18.01
CA THR A 389 -11.65 19.56 -18.33
C THR A 389 -13.00 19.23 -18.97
N SER A 390 -13.98 20.13 -18.86
CA SER A 390 -15.20 20.10 -19.67
C SER A 390 -15.07 20.87 -20.99
N ASP A 391 -13.89 21.44 -21.27
CA ASP A 391 -13.59 22.04 -22.56
C ASP A 391 -13.27 20.92 -23.58
N GLU A 392 -13.99 20.91 -24.69
CA GLU A 392 -13.76 19.97 -25.79
C GLU A 392 -12.56 20.40 -26.66
N ALA A 393 -12.06 21.64 -26.47
CA ALA A 393 -10.81 22.07 -27.07
C ALA A 393 -9.61 21.31 -26.47
N HIS A 394 -8.55 21.17 -27.27
CA HIS A 394 -7.32 20.55 -26.80
C HIS A 394 -6.60 21.48 -25.82
N VAL A 395 -6.78 21.18 -24.52
CA VAL A 395 -6.16 21.85 -23.38
C VAL A 395 -5.09 20.94 -22.78
N ASN A 396 -3.89 21.46 -22.61
CA ASN A 396 -2.82 20.84 -21.86
C ASN A 396 -2.88 21.29 -20.41
N ALA A 397 -2.59 20.37 -19.50
CA ALA A 397 -2.47 20.65 -18.09
C ALA A 397 -1.04 20.36 -17.62
N LEU A 398 -0.56 21.15 -16.65
CA LEU A 398 0.66 20.92 -15.90
C LEU A 398 0.30 20.84 -14.42
N ILE A 399 0.83 19.81 -13.75
CA ILE A 399 0.85 19.70 -12.30
C ILE A 399 2.31 19.79 -11.87
N GLU A 400 2.61 20.70 -10.95
CA GLU A 400 3.97 20.95 -10.47
C GLU A 400 3.95 21.21 -8.96
N ASN A 401 4.75 20.47 -8.21
CA ASN A 401 5.02 20.77 -6.81
C ASN A 401 6.07 21.87 -6.71
N THR A 402 5.74 22.97 -6.03
CA THR A 402 6.57 24.19 -6.09
C THR A 402 6.65 24.92 -4.75
N PRO A 403 7.80 25.55 -4.44
CA PRO A 403 7.96 26.44 -3.30
C PRO A 403 7.53 27.89 -3.61
N GLU A 404 6.98 28.17 -4.80
CA GLU A 404 6.55 29.53 -5.21
C GLU A 404 5.49 30.12 -4.27
N GLN A 405 4.58 29.28 -3.78
CA GLN A 405 3.51 29.60 -2.84
C GLN A 405 3.33 28.40 -1.90
N ALA A 406 2.92 28.66 -0.68
CA ALA A 406 2.53 27.64 0.30
C ALA A 406 1.50 28.25 1.25
N TYR A 407 0.49 27.48 1.66
CA TYR A 407 -0.42 27.88 2.73
C TYR A 407 0.14 27.39 4.06
N SER A 408 0.39 26.09 4.16
CA SER A 408 1.09 25.47 5.26
C SER A 408 2.46 25.01 4.80
N GLY A 409 3.36 24.71 5.75
CA GLY A 409 4.70 24.22 5.42
C GLY A 409 5.48 25.13 4.47
N SER A 410 5.98 24.56 3.38
CA SER A 410 6.94 25.22 2.50
C SER A 410 6.65 25.07 1.00
N ARG A 411 5.68 24.24 0.61
CA ARG A 411 5.39 23.92 -0.79
C ARG A 411 3.90 23.69 -1.01
N SER A 412 3.44 23.93 -2.23
CA SER A 412 2.07 23.62 -2.65
C SER A 412 2.07 22.97 -4.04
N LEU A 413 0.89 22.52 -4.48
CA LEU A 413 0.69 22.00 -5.82
C LEU A 413 0.19 23.12 -6.74
N LYS A 414 1.00 23.48 -7.73
CA LYS A 414 0.61 24.36 -8.82
C LYS A 414 -0.05 23.54 -9.91
N VAL A 415 -1.22 23.99 -10.34
CA VAL A 415 -1.92 23.45 -11.51
C VAL A 415 -2.06 24.56 -12.55
N ALA A 416 -1.71 24.26 -13.79
CA ALA A 416 -1.83 25.18 -14.91
C ALA A 416 -2.56 24.53 -16.09
N PHE A 417 -3.43 25.29 -16.76
CA PHE A 417 -4.13 24.88 -17.98
C PHE A 417 -3.87 25.89 -19.10
N ASP A 418 -3.54 25.41 -20.30
CA ASP A 418 -3.37 26.26 -21.48
C ASP A 418 -4.70 26.54 -22.19
N LYS A 419 -4.77 27.66 -22.91
CA LYS A 419 -5.86 27.99 -23.86
C LYS A 419 -7.29 27.95 -23.28
N VAL A 420 -7.45 28.21 -22.00
CA VAL A 420 -8.73 28.12 -21.31
C VAL A 420 -9.77 29.10 -21.87
N GLN A 421 -11.02 28.65 -21.89
CA GLN A 421 -12.23 29.39 -22.21
C GLN A 421 -13.07 29.64 -20.96
N GLY A 422 -13.66 30.84 -20.86
CA GLY A 422 -14.62 31.18 -19.82
C GLY A 422 -15.86 30.27 -19.83
N GLY A 423 -16.34 29.90 -18.65
CA GLY A 423 -17.53 29.06 -18.45
C GLY A 423 -17.30 27.55 -18.49
N HIS A 424 -16.09 27.09 -18.83
CA HIS A 424 -15.71 25.67 -18.74
C HIS A 424 -15.06 25.36 -17.39
N ALA A 425 -15.13 24.08 -16.99
CA ALA A 425 -14.57 23.58 -15.74
C ALA A 425 -13.22 22.91 -16.00
N TYR A 426 -12.18 23.41 -15.34
CA TYR A 426 -10.83 22.83 -15.33
C TYR A 426 -10.59 22.17 -13.97
N ARG A 427 -10.29 20.88 -13.97
CA ARG A 427 -10.35 20.04 -12.78
C ARG A 427 -8.97 19.61 -12.33
N LEU A 428 -8.72 19.71 -11.03
CA LEU A 428 -7.70 18.96 -10.31
C LEU A 428 -8.42 17.99 -9.38
N TYR A 429 -8.06 16.71 -9.40
CA TYR A 429 -8.75 15.70 -8.58
C TYR A 429 -7.84 14.56 -8.15
N HIS A 430 -8.21 13.93 -7.04
CA HIS A 430 -7.72 12.64 -6.61
C HIS A 430 -8.76 11.57 -6.97
N GLN A 431 -8.32 10.43 -7.48
CA GLN A 431 -9.20 9.30 -7.74
C GLN A 431 -9.42 8.51 -6.45
N THR A 432 -10.67 8.33 -6.03
CA THR A 432 -11.02 7.75 -4.72
C THR A 432 -11.50 6.31 -4.80
N TYR A 433 -11.70 5.79 -6.02
CA TYR A 433 -11.99 4.38 -6.31
C TYR A 433 -11.48 4.02 -7.71
N TYR A 434 -10.97 2.82 -7.88
CA TYR A 434 -10.36 2.33 -9.12
C TYR A 434 -11.10 1.12 -9.69
N ARG A 435 -11.06 0.97 -11.02
CA ARG A 435 -11.75 -0.07 -11.79
C ARG A 435 -10.79 -0.80 -12.74
N PRO A 436 -11.18 -1.96 -13.29
CA PRO A 436 -10.37 -2.66 -14.29
C PRO A 436 -9.94 -1.79 -15.48
N ALA A 437 -10.80 -0.86 -15.92
CA ALA A 437 -10.51 0.02 -17.05
C ALA A 437 -9.35 1.03 -16.80
N ASP A 438 -8.98 1.22 -15.53
CA ASP A 438 -7.91 2.13 -15.12
C ASP A 438 -6.51 1.50 -15.25
N PHE A 439 -6.41 0.19 -15.49
CA PHE A 439 -5.16 -0.55 -15.57
C PHE A 439 -4.98 -1.23 -16.93
N ASP A 440 -3.73 -1.55 -17.26
CA ASP A 440 -3.39 -2.36 -18.44
C ASP A 440 -3.22 -3.85 -18.12
N ASP A 441 -3.02 -4.19 -16.84
CA ASP A 441 -2.93 -5.55 -16.31
C ASP A 441 -3.65 -5.68 -14.94
N SER A 442 -3.64 -6.90 -14.40
CA SER A 442 -4.21 -7.24 -13.08
C SER A 442 -3.21 -8.08 -12.29
N ARG A 443 -1.92 -7.70 -12.36
CA ARG A 443 -0.87 -8.42 -11.63
C ARG A 443 -1.20 -8.38 -10.13
N TYR A 444 -1.08 -9.54 -9.49
CA TYR A 444 -1.41 -9.74 -8.08
C TYR A 444 -2.80 -9.20 -7.68
N ASP A 445 -3.79 -9.27 -8.57
CA ASP A 445 -5.21 -9.03 -8.32
C ASP A 445 -5.52 -7.75 -7.52
N PRO A 446 -5.33 -6.54 -8.10
CA PRO A 446 -5.65 -5.28 -7.40
C PRO A 446 -7.11 -5.27 -6.91
N SER A 447 -7.31 -4.96 -5.63
CA SER A 447 -8.65 -5.03 -5.01
C SER A 447 -8.95 -3.76 -4.23
N PHE A 448 -10.15 -3.19 -4.37
CA PHE A 448 -10.42 -1.83 -3.91
C PHE A 448 -11.75 -1.66 -3.18
N SER A 449 -11.73 -0.81 -2.17
CA SER A 449 -12.90 -0.12 -1.64
C SER A 449 -12.63 1.38 -1.60
N PRO A 450 -13.65 2.25 -1.67
CA PRO A 450 -13.43 3.69 -1.69
C PRO A 450 -12.61 4.22 -0.49
N ILE A 451 -11.90 5.33 -0.69
CA ILE A 451 -11.20 6.07 0.40
C ILE A 451 -11.94 7.34 0.85
N LEU A 452 -13.12 7.57 0.28
CA LEU A 452 -14.03 8.67 0.59
C LEU A 452 -15.47 8.18 0.39
N TYR A 453 -16.33 8.44 1.37
CA TYR A 453 -17.71 7.97 1.41
C TYR A 453 -18.69 9.14 1.57
N PRO A 454 -19.96 9.01 1.14
CA PRO A 454 -20.97 10.02 1.41
C PRO A 454 -21.15 10.26 2.92
N GLY A 455 -21.55 11.47 3.31
CA GLY A 455 -21.61 11.93 4.70
C GLY A 455 -20.29 12.51 5.23
N GLN A 456 -19.16 12.16 4.62
CA GLN A 456 -17.86 12.75 4.92
C GLN A 456 -17.73 14.15 4.28
N SER A 457 -16.63 14.83 4.56
CA SER A 457 -16.32 16.13 3.97
C SER A 457 -14.94 16.15 3.33
N MET A 458 -14.73 17.12 2.45
CA MET A 458 -13.45 17.43 1.83
C MET A 458 -13.17 18.93 1.88
N SER A 459 -11.91 19.30 2.03
CA SER A 459 -11.48 20.71 1.95
C SER A 459 -10.09 20.84 1.34
N ALA A 460 -9.77 22.04 0.84
CA ALA A 460 -8.47 22.41 0.32
C ALA A 460 -8.27 23.93 0.42
N GLN A 461 -7.02 24.36 0.53
CA GLN A 461 -6.62 25.76 0.43
C GLN A 461 -6.28 26.08 -1.02
N LEU A 462 -6.85 27.16 -1.55
CA LEU A 462 -6.75 27.54 -2.95
C LEU A 462 -6.21 28.96 -3.08
N LEU A 463 -5.25 29.17 -3.98
CA LEU A 463 -4.76 30.50 -4.32
C LEU A 463 -4.78 30.72 -5.84
N LEU A 464 -5.41 31.83 -6.23
CA LEU A 464 -5.34 32.36 -7.58
C LEU A 464 -4.21 33.42 -7.61
N PRO A 465 -3.26 33.38 -8.56
CA PRO A 465 -2.20 34.38 -8.64
C PRO A 465 -2.72 35.82 -8.78
N GLN A 466 -1.96 36.79 -8.26
CA GLN A 466 -2.35 38.21 -8.28
C GLN A 466 -2.52 38.76 -9.71
N ASP A 467 -1.78 38.21 -10.67
CA ASP A 467 -1.78 38.56 -12.09
C ASP A 467 -2.77 37.72 -12.93
N SER A 468 -3.68 36.98 -12.29
CA SER A 468 -4.70 36.21 -13.01
C SER A 468 -5.49 37.12 -13.97
N PRO A 469 -5.60 36.75 -15.26
CA PRO A 469 -6.18 37.60 -16.29
C PRO A 469 -7.69 37.77 -16.15
N VAL A 470 -8.37 36.85 -15.44
CA VAL A 470 -9.81 36.86 -15.22
C VAL A 470 -10.19 36.41 -13.83
N PRO A 471 -11.39 36.79 -13.35
CA PRO A 471 -11.97 36.20 -12.15
C PRO A 471 -12.22 34.71 -12.34
N VAL A 472 -11.91 33.92 -11.32
CA VAL A 472 -12.11 32.46 -11.31
C VAL A 472 -12.96 32.08 -10.11
N LYS A 473 -13.96 31.22 -10.32
CA LYS A 473 -14.66 30.53 -9.23
C LYS A 473 -14.04 29.16 -9.04
N ALA A 474 -13.89 28.73 -7.80
CA ALA A 474 -13.57 27.36 -7.46
C ALA A 474 -14.77 26.68 -6.80
N VAL A 475 -14.98 25.41 -7.09
CA VAL A 475 -15.99 24.60 -6.39
C VAL A 475 -15.46 23.19 -6.16
N MET A 476 -15.58 22.72 -4.93
CA MET A 476 -15.27 21.34 -4.57
C MET A 476 -16.35 20.41 -5.14
N TYR A 477 -15.96 19.23 -5.63
CA TYR A 477 -16.89 18.26 -6.18
C TYR A 477 -16.47 16.83 -5.86
N VAL A 478 -17.46 15.94 -5.87
CA VAL A 478 -17.24 14.49 -5.98
C VAL A 478 -18.00 13.93 -7.18
N LYS A 479 -17.51 12.84 -7.76
CA LYS A 479 -18.17 12.11 -8.85
C LYS A 479 -18.62 10.75 -8.36
N ASP A 480 -19.92 10.48 -8.47
CA ASP A 480 -20.49 9.15 -8.29
C ASP A 480 -20.30 8.35 -9.59
N GLY A 481 -19.44 7.34 -9.52
CA GLY A 481 -19.15 6.44 -10.63
C GLY A 481 -20.28 5.48 -10.99
N ASN A 482 -21.21 5.21 -10.07
CA ASN A 482 -22.35 4.33 -10.36
C ASN A 482 -23.39 5.05 -11.23
N ARG A 483 -23.62 6.34 -10.99
CA ARG A 483 -24.57 7.17 -11.75
C ARG A 483 -23.92 8.02 -12.83
N ASN A 484 -22.59 8.15 -12.82
CA ASN A 484 -21.83 9.10 -13.63
C ASN A 484 -22.32 10.54 -13.44
N GLU A 485 -22.57 10.91 -12.19
CA GLU A 485 -23.06 12.23 -11.77
C GLU A 485 -22.03 12.94 -10.90
N ARG A 486 -21.98 14.27 -10.98
CA ARG A 486 -21.15 15.09 -10.09
C ARG A 486 -22.01 15.84 -9.10
N TYR A 487 -21.55 15.86 -7.86
CA TYR A 487 -22.15 16.59 -6.74
C TYR A 487 -21.18 17.69 -6.32
N TYR A 488 -21.71 18.86 -6.00
CA TYR A 488 -20.93 20.09 -5.83
C TYR A 488 -21.19 20.70 -4.45
N GLY A 489 -20.13 21.22 -3.85
CA GLY A 489 -20.21 22.11 -2.70
C GLY A 489 -20.59 23.54 -3.09
N GLU A 490 -20.45 24.45 -2.13
CA GLU A 490 -20.68 25.88 -2.38
C GLU A 490 -19.51 26.50 -3.17
N PRO A 491 -19.79 27.29 -4.23
CA PRO A 491 -18.74 27.91 -5.03
C PRO A 491 -18.08 29.08 -4.28
N VAL A 492 -16.75 29.13 -4.32
CA VAL A 492 -15.93 30.20 -3.77
C VAL A 492 -15.43 31.09 -4.92
N GLN A 493 -15.66 32.40 -4.83
CA GLN A 493 -15.06 33.36 -5.75
C GLN A 493 -13.64 33.67 -5.29
N LEU A 494 -12.62 33.22 -6.04
CA LEU A 494 -11.24 33.41 -5.61
C LEU A 494 -10.80 34.87 -5.78
N ALA A 495 -10.45 35.52 -4.67
CA ALA A 495 -9.69 36.76 -4.66
C ALA A 495 -8.22 36.52 -5.11
N PRO A 496 -7.73 37.21 -6.16
CA PRO A 496 -6.33 37.08 -6.59
C PRO A 496 -5.33 37.47 -5.49
N GLY A 497 -4.30 36.64 -5.29
CA GLY A 497 -3.23 36.86 -4.32
C GLY A 497 -3.54 36.42 -2.88
N GLU A 498 -4.70 35.82 -2.63
CA GLU A 498 -5.13 35.40 -1.29
C GLU A 498 -5.48 33.90 -1.26
N TRP A 499 -4.98 33.20 -0.24
CA TRP A 499 -5.40 31.83 0.06
C TRP A 499 -6.83 31.83 0.60
N GLN A 500 -7.68 30.99 0.02
CA GLN A 500 -9.07 30.80 0.42
C GLN A 500 -9.37 29.31 0.56
N GLU A 501 -10.02 28.94 1.65
CA GLU A 501 -10.52 27.59 1.84
C GLU A 501 -11.75 27.36 0.96
N ALA A 502 -11.78 26.22 0.28
CA ALA A 502 -12.99 25.66 -0.30
C ALA A 502 -13.27 24.32 0.38
N SER A 503 -14.54 24.08 0.72
CA SER A 503 -14.97 22.87 1.40
C SER A 503 -16.28 22.33 0.85
N PHE A 504 -16.51 21.05 1.06
CA PHE A 504 -17.75 20.37 0.71
C PHE A 504 -18.09 19.29 1.73
N ASP A 505 -19.18 19.50 2.45
CA ASP A 505 -19.84 18.46 3.25
C ASP A 505 -20.68 17.61 2.31
N ILE A 506 -20.20 16.40 2.01
CA ILE A 506 -20.84 15.51 1.05
C ILE A 506 -22.15 15.01 1.67
N PRO A 507 -23.31 15.24 1.03
CA PRO A 507 -24.58 14.84 1.59
C PRO A 507 -24.67 13.31 1.70
N TYR A 508 -25.68 12.83 2.42
CA TYR A 508 -26.10 11.44 2.31
C TYR A 508 -26.40 11.11 0.84
N LEU A 509 -25.78 10.05 0.33
CA LEU A 509 -26.06 9.50 -0.99
C LEU A 509 -26.28 8.00 -0.85
N SER A 510 -27.39 7.51 -1.41
CA SER A 510 -27.69 6.08 -1.49
C SER A 510 -27.10 5.51 -2.78
N GLY A 511 -26.37 4.39 -2.70
CA GLY A 511 -25.81 3.63 -3.81
C GLY A 511 -24.63 4.31 -4.53
N ALA A 512 -24.04 5.36 -3.96
CA ALA A 512 -22.97 6.11 -4.60
C ALA A 512 -21.60 5.44 -4.39
N CYS A 513 -20.82 5.35 -5.47
CA CYS A 513 -19.42 4.97 -5.45
C CYS A 513 -18.60 6.21 -5.81
N LEU A 514 -18.09 6.94 -4.82
CA LEU A 514 -17.31 8.16 -5.07
C LEU A 514 -15.98 7.77 -5.71
N GLU A 515 -15.83 8.02 -7.02
CA GLU A 515 -14.64 7.64 -7.80
C GLU A 515 -13.68 8.80 -8.04
N GLU A 516 -14.14 10.05 -7.98
CA GLU A 516 -13.31 11.24 -8.06
C GLU A 516 -13.70 12.21 -6.93
N ALA A 517 -12.71 12.86 -6.32
CA ALA A 517 -12.90 14.01 -5.45
C ALA A 517 -11.92 15.11 -5.87
N GLY A 518 -12.41 16.31 -6.15
CA GLY A 518 -11.54 17.38 -6.65
C GLY A 518 -12.11 18.79 -6.57
N ILE A 519 -11.44 19.69 -7.27
CA ILE A 519 -11.76 21.10 -7.41
C ILE A 519 -12.03 21.39 -8.89
N GLU A 520 -13.13 22.10 -9.19
CA GLU A 520 -13.35 22.74 -10.48
C GLU A 520 -12.98 24.21 -10.40
N PHE A 521 -12.01 24.63 -11.22
CA PHE A 521 -11.72 26.03 -11.49
C PHE A 521 -12.49 26.49 -12.73
N ILE A 522 -13.30 27.54 -12.57
CA ILE A 522 -14.22 28.06 -13.58
C ILE A 522 -13.89 29.52 -13.85
N PRO A 523 -13.10 29.84 -14.90
CA PRO A 523 -12.89 31.20 -15.36
C PRO A 523 -14.23 31.83 -15.79
N LEU A 524 -14.51 33.05 -15.36
CA LEU A 524 -15.81 33.69 -15.63
C LEU A 524 -15.90 34.36 -17.01
N ASP A 525 -14.76 34.62 -17.66
CA ASP A 525 -14.70 35.26 -18.98
C ASP A 525 -13.41 34.88 -19.73
N GLY A 526 -13.34 35.34 -20.97
CA GLY A 526 -12.20 35.37 -21.87
C GLY A 526 -11.90 34.05 -22.58
N ARG A 527 -10.86 34.10 -23.43
CA ARG A 527 -10.65 33.12 -24.50
C ARG A 527 -9.18 32.87 -24.78
N GLY A 528 -8.79 31.60 -24.71
CA GLY A 528 -7.45 31.16 -25.11
C GLY A 528 -6.35 31.65 -24.16
N MET A 529 -6.67 31.86 -22.88
CA MET A 529 -5.71 32.33 -21.87
C MET A 529 -5.10 31.17 -21.09
N GLU A 530 -4.18 31.47 -20.19
CA GLU A 530 -3.67 30.51 -19.22
C GLU A 530 -4.43 30.65 -17.91
N LEU A 531 -4.71 29.53 -17.26
CA LEU A 531 -5.22 29.47 -15.89
C LEU A 531 -4.15 28.83 -15.03
N ILE A 532 -3.73 29.51 -13.97
CA ILE A 532 -2.82 28.99 -12.95
C ILE A 532 -3.52 29.09 -11.60
N ALA A 533 -3.45 28.04 -10.80
CA ALA A 533 -3.89 28.01 -9.42
C ALA A 533 -2.91 27.21 -8.57
N TYR A 534 -2.86 27.52 -7.27
CA TYR A 534 -2.14 26.75 -6.27
C TYR A 534 -3.13 26.08 -5.33
N VAL A 535 -2.84 24.84 -4.97
CA VAL A 535 -3.63 24.00 -4.09
C VAL A 535 -2.74 23.45 -2.99
N ASP A 536 -3.22 23.55 -1.76
CA ASP A 536 -2.52 23.06 -0.59
C ASP A 536 -3.51 22.49 0.43
N ASP A 537 -3.00 21.72 1.39
CA ASP A 537 -3.78 21.13 2.49
C ASP A 537 -5.07 20.41 2.06
N PHE A 538 -5.05 19.65 0.95
CA PHE A 538 -6.23 18.91 0.51
C PHE A 538 -6.48 17.72 1.45
N THR A 539 -7.67 17.61 2.00
CA THR A 539 -7.97 16.56 2.98
C THR A 539 -9.39 16.02 2.92
N PHE A 540 -9.57 14.83 3.50
CA PHE A 540 -10.88 14.20 3.76
C PHE A 540 -11.10 14.11 5.26
N ALA A 541 -12.33 14.36 5.71
CA ALA A 541 -12.69 14.35 7.12
C ALA A 541 -14.13 13.91 7.34
N GLY A 542 -14.55 13.86 8.60
CA GLY A 542 -15.94 13.55 8.95
C GLY A 542 -16.26 12.06 8.94
N LYS A 543 -17.53 11.78 9.19
CA LYS A 543 -18.05 10.44 9.45
C LYS A 543 -18.89 9.97 8.26
N PRO A 544 -18.86 8.67 7.91
CA PRO A 544 -19.69 8.16 6.83
C PRO A 544 -21.19 8.27 7.16
N HIS A 545 -22.01 8.54 6.16
CA HIS A 545 -23.46 8.44 6.24
C HIS A 545 -24.01 8.09 4.84
N TYR A 546 -24.24 6.80 4.61
CA TYR A 546 -24.62 6.28 3.30
C TYR A 546 -25.35 4.93 3.39
N GLU A 547 -25.98 4.54 2.29
CA GLU A 547 -26.55 3.20 2.09
C GLU A 547 -26.06 2.63 0.77
N VAL A 548 -25.85 1.32 0.70
CA VAL A 548 -25.65 0.56 -0.54
C VAL A 548 -26.81 -0.40 -0.71
N ASN A 549 -27.41 -0.39 -1.90
CA ASN A 549 -28.32 -1.41 -2.37
C ASN A 549 -27.58 -2.25 -3.41
N PHE A 550 -27.41 -3.55 -3.15
CA PHE A 550 -26.59 -4.41 -4.01
C PHE A 550 -27.15 -4.59 -5.42
N ALA A 551 -28.43 -4.27 -5.65
CA ALA A 551 -29.01 -4.25 -6.99
C ALA A 551 -28.44 -3.12 -7.87
N GLN A 552 -27.73 -2.16 -7.28
CA GLN A 552 -27.01 -1.07 -7.98
C GLN A 552 -25.51 -1.33 -8.10
N GLU A 553 -24.97 -2.36 -7.42
CA GLU A 553 -23.58 -2.75 -7.55
C GLU A 553 -23.36 -3.60 -8.80
N ARG A 554 -22.08 -3.80 -9.16
CA ARG A 554 -21.67 -4.59 -10.32
C ARG A 554 -20.53 -5.53 -9.97
N LEU A 555 -20.28 -6.47 -10.87
CA LEU A 555 -19.05 -7.24 -10.86
C LEU A 555 -17.98 -6.48 -11.64
N GLU A 556 -16.87 -6.17 -10.97
CA GLU A 556 -15.64 -5.69 -11.59
C GLU A 556 -14.88 -6.89 -12.14
N VAL A 557 -14.88 -7.04 -13.46
CA VAL A 557 -14.25 -8.17 -14.17
C VAL A 557 -12.89 -7.74 -14.65
N TRP A 558 -11.85 -8.16 -13.93
CA TRP A 558 -10.45 -7.89 -14.29
C TRP A 558 -9.95 -8.89 -15.33
N ASN A 559 -10.20 -10.18 -15.09
CA ASN A 559 -9.91 -11.27 -16.00
C ASN A 559 -10.82 -12.47 -15.69
N ASN A 560 -10.59 -13.63 -16.32
CA ASN A 560 -11.45 -14.82 -16.12
C ASN A 560 -11.36 -15.45 -14.71
N LEU A 561 -10.33 -15.11 -13.93
CA LEU A 561 -10.04 -15.67 -12.61
C LEU A 561 -10.17 -14.62 -11.50
N HIS A 562 -10.16 -13.33 -11.84
CA HIS A 562 -10.28 -12.22 -10.90
C HIS A 562 -11.53 -11.41 -11.20
N VAL A 563 -12.56 -11.61 -10.38
CA VAL A 563 -13.85 -10.94 -10.43
C VAL A 563 -14.26 -10.57 -9.01
N GLU A 564 -14.63 -9.32 -8.80
CA GLU A 564 -14.98 -8.80 -7.47
C GLU A 564 -16.30 -8.02 -7.52
N VAL A 565 -16.98 -7.91 -6.38
CA VAL A 565 -18.13 -7.01 -6.24
C VAL A 565 -17.60 -5.59 -6.07
N SER A 566 -18.14 -4.63 -6.82
CA SER A 566 -17.71 -3.24 -6.75
C SER A 566 -17.78 -2.70 -5.32
N GLN A 567 -16.80 -1.89 -4.95
CA GLN A 567 -16.62 -1.29 -3.62
C GLN A 567 -16.24 -2.27 -2.50
N PHE A 568 -15.97 -3.54 -2.81
CA PHE A 568 -15.58 -4.56 -1.85
C PHE A 568 -14.26 -5.22 -2.21
N SER A 569 -13.55 -5.61 -1.16
CA SER A 569 -12.43 -6.56 -1.20
C SER A 569 -12.83 -7.80 -0.41
N TYR A 570 -12.06 -8.89 -0.49
CA TYR A 570 -12.41 -10.12 0.22
C TYR A 570 -11.19 -10.88 0.75
N LEU A 571 -11.36 -11.48 1.92
CA LEU A 571 -10.37 -12.41 2.47
C LEU A 571 -10.45 -13.72 1.70
N ARG A 572 -11.64 -14.33 1.66
CA ARG A 572 -11.87 -15.64 1.05
C ARG A 572 -13.35 -15.94 0.85
N GLY A 573 -13.62 -17.04 0.16
CA GLY A 573 -14.97 -17.48 -0.20
C GLY A 573 -15.38 -17.00 -1.58
N ILE A 574 -16.55 -17.44 -2.03
CA ILE A 574 -17.12 -17.00 -3.30
C ILE A 574 -18.06 -15.84 -2.99
N TRP A 575 -17.70 -14.65 -3.46
CA TRP A 575 -18.49 -13.44 -3.36
C TRP A 575 -18.92 -12.99 -4.75
N THR A 576 -20.22 -12.82 -4.94
CA THR A 576 -20.80 -12.45 -6.24
C THR A 576 -22.12 -11.71 -6.05
N LEU A 577 -22.76 -11.30 -7.14
CA LEU A 577 -24.11 -10.76 -7.16
C LEU A 577 -25.07 -11.80 -7.76
N GLU A 578 -26.07 -12.21 -6.98
CA GLU A 578 -27.15 -13.13 -7.40
C GLU A 578 -28.49 -12.40 -7.27
N ASP A 579 -29.22 -12.26 -8.38
CA ASP A 579 -30.52 -11.57 -8.42
C ASP A 579 -30.52 -10.14 -7.81
N GLY A 580 -29.37 -9.44 -7.87
CA GLY A 580 -29.19 -8.11 -7.27
C GLY A 580 -28.88 -8.12 -5.78
N GLU A 581 -28.52 -9.27 -5.21
CA GLU A 581 -28.13 -9.44 -3.81
C GLU A 581 -26.65 -9.82 -3.74
N LEU A 582 -25.91 -9.30 -2.74
CA LEU A 582 -24.58 -9.81 -2.43
C LEU A 582 -24.71 -11.24 -1.92
N SER A 583 -24.10 -12.19 -2.62
CA SER A 583 -24.09 -13.61 -2.29
C SER A 583 -22.70 -14.00 -1.79
N GLY A 584 -22.63 -14.52 -0.57
CA GLY A 584 -21.42 -15.08 0.02
C GLY A 584 -21.60 -16.56 0.29
N SER A 585 -20.69 -17.41 -0.20
CA SER A 585 -20.72 -18.84 0.07
C SER A 585 -19.32 -19.43 0.20
N TYR A 586 -19.14 -20.32 1.19
CA TYR A 586 -17.93 -21.11 1.33
C TYR A 586 -18.16 -22.33 2.23
N ALA A 587 -17.56 -23.46 1.87
CA ALA A 587 -17.81 -24.74 2.53
C ALA A 587 -16.85 -25.04 3.70
N ALA A 588 -15.72 -24.33 3.78
CA ALA A 588 -14.64 -24.62 4.72
C ALA A 588 -14.64 -23.65 5.92
N GLU A 589 -13.73 -22.68 5.92
CA GLU A 589 -13.59 -21.66 6.97
C GLU A 589 -14.65 -20.55 6.81
N SER A 590 -14.48 -19.39 7.46
CA SER A 590 -15.34 -18.23 7.20
C SER A 590 -15.14 -17.72 5.76
N ALA A 591 -16.21 -17.35 5.08
CA ALA A 591 -16.14 -16.47 3.92
C ALA A 591 -16.27 -15.03 4.43
N GLU A 592 -15.43 -14.11 3.98
CA GLU A 592 -15.47 -12.72 4.45
C GLU A 592 -15.15 -11.72 3.33
N CYS A 593 -15.93 -10.64 3.26
CA CYS A 593 -15.69 -9.48 2.39
C CYS A 593 -15.84 -8.17 3.16
N TYR A 594 -15.13 -7.13 2.71
CA TYR A 594 -14.93 -5.90 3.47
C TYR A 594 -15.04 -4.65 2.59
N THR A 595 -15.52 -3.56 3.20
CA THR A 595 -15.50 -2.20 2.66
C THR A 595 -15.43 -1.20 3.80
N GLY A 596 -15.01 0.03 3.53
CA GLY A 596 -14.92 1.12 4.50
C GLY A 596 -13.48 1.47 4.87
N ASP A 597 -13.34 2.55 5.64
CA ASP A 597 -12.05 3.01 6.13
C ASP A 597 -11.72 2.36 7.51
N PRO A 598 -10.56 1.71 7.69
CA PRO A 598 -10.16 1.17 8.99
C PRO A 598 -10.04 2.23 10.10
N ALA A 599 -9.94 3.52 9.77
CA ALA A 599 -9.88 4.61 10.74
C ALA A 599 -11.26 4.97 11.35
N TRP A 600 -12.36 4.43 10.84
CA TRP A 600 -13.69 4.73 11.37
C TRP A 600 -13.80 4.31 12.84
N THR A 601 -14.13 5.29 13.68
CA THR A 601 -14.45 5.12 15.10
C THR A 601 -15.95 4.91 15.23
N ASP A 602 -16.72 5.71 15.95
CA ASP A 602 -18.09 5.30 16.32
C ASP A 602 -19.08 5.34 15.16
N TYR A 603 -19.83 4.25 14.96
CA TYR A 603 -20.84 4.12 13.91
C TYR A 603 -21.92 3.08 14.21
N ARG A 604 -23.04 3.22 13.51
CA ARG A 604 -24.09 2.22 13.36
C ARG A 604 -24.01 1.61 11.97
N LEU A 605 -23.95 0.28 11.91
CA LEU A 605 -24.09 -0.52 10.69
C LEU A 605 -25.43 -1.26 10.75
N GLU A 606 -26.27 -1.09 9.73
CA GLU A 606 -27.51 -1.85 9.55
C GLU A 606 -27.45 -2.62 8.24
N ALA A 607 -27.86 -3.89 8.25
CA ALA A 607 -27.91 -4.71 7.04
C ALA A 607 -29.16 -5.59 7.03
N GLU A 608 -29.69 -5.85 5.85
CA GLU A 608 -30.71 -6.87 5.63
C GLU A 608 -30.05 -8.12 5.05
N LEU A 609 -30.14 -9.22 5.80
CA LEU A 609 -29.55 -10.51 5.44
C LEU A 609 -30.60 -11.60 5.31
N ILE A 610 -30.36 -12.54 4.39
CA ILE A 610 -31.24 -13.66 4.06
C ILE A 610 -30.41 -14.95 4.14
N PRO A 611 -30.61 -15.80 5.17
CA PRO A 611 -29.91 -17.08 5.30
C PRO A 611 -30.47 -18.06 4.26
N LYS A 612 -29.67 -18.50 3.27
CA LYS A 612 -30.13 -19.45 2.24
C LYS A 612 -29.83 -20.91 2.65
N LEU A 613 -28.64 -21.15 3.19
CA LEU A 613 -28.17 -22.48 3.63
C LEU A 613 -27.18 -22.34 4.78
N GLY A 614 -27.15 -23.30 5.69
CA GLY A 614 -26.20 -23.34 6.81
C GLY A 614 -26.74 -22.66 8.06
N GLU A 615 -25.86 -22.34 9.01
CA GLU A 615 -26.23 -21.89 10.35
C GLU A 615 -25.47 -20.63 10.82
N GLY A 616 -24.59 -20.08 9.99
CA GLY A 616 -23.73 -18.95 10.36
C GLY A 616 -23.81 -17.81 9.33
N HIS A 617 -24.56 -16.76 9.66
CA HIS A 617 -24.85 -15.63 8.77
C HIS A 617 -24.61 -14.31 9.49
N TYR A 618 -23.55 -13.59 9.13
CA TYR A 618 -23.02 -12.49 9.95
C TYR A 618 -22.74 -11.22 9.14
N MET A 619 -22.92 -10.08 9.80
CA MET A 619 -22.32 -8.80 9.44
C MET A 619 -21.11 -8.55 10.35
N LEU A 620 -20.12 -7.82 9.85
CA LEU A 620 -18.87 -7.53 10.54
C LEU A 620 -18.77 -6.04 10.87
N ALA A 621 -18.32 -5.76 12.08
CA ALA A 621 -18.01 -4.41 12.56
C ALA A 621 -16.58 -4.38 13.09
N ARG A 622 -15.97 -3.20 13.12
CA ARG A 622 -14.58 -2.97 13.55
C ARG A 622 -13.58 -3.87 12.83
N VAL A 623 -13.76 -4.08 11.53
CA VAL A 623 -12.84 -4.90 10.74
C VAL A 623 -11.49 -4.17 10.63
N GLN A 624 -10.45 -4.82 11.15
CA GLN A 624 -9.05 -4.37 11.07
C GLN A 624 -8.20 -5.28 10.18
N GLY A 625 -8.83 -6.30 9.59
CA GLY A 625 -8.23 -7.31 8.71
C GLY A 625 -8.86 -8.69 8.93
N GLY A 626 -8.29 -9.72 8.30
CA GLY A 626 -8.84 -11.08 8.26
C GLY A 626 -8.88 -11.83 9.59
N ILE A 627 -8.17 -11.35 10.62
CA ILE A 627 -8.13 -11.99 11.95
C ILE A 627 -8.60 -11.09 13.09
N ARG A 628 -9.09 -9.88 12.79
CA ARG A 628 -9.45 -8.86 13.78
C ARG A 628 -10.73 -8.14 13.40
N SER A 629 -11.83 -8.50 14.05
CA SER A 629 -13.15 -7.91 13.85
C SER A 629 -14.13 -8.32 14.96
N TYR A 630 -15.30 -7.70 14.99
CA TYR A 630 -16.49 -8.28 15.62
C TYR A 630 -17.45 -8.80 14.56
N ALA A 631 -18.15 -9.89 14.86
CA ALA A 631 -19.23 -10.42 14.03
C ALA A 631 -20.55 -10.41 14.79
N VAL A 632 -21.64 -10.03 14.13
CA VAL A 632 -23.00 -10.05 14.67
C VAL A 632 -23.92 -10.72 13.67
N GLY A 633 -24.79 -11.63 14.10
CA GLY A 633 -25.74 -12.23 13.17
C GLY A 633 -26.38 -13.52 13.65
N LEU A 634 -26.98 -14.23 12.70
CA LEU A 634 -27.73 -15.46 12.92
C LEU A 634 -26.76 -16.63 13.13
N ALA A 635 -26.91 -17.27 14.28
CA ALA A 635 -26.03 -18.32 14.77
C ALA A 635 -26.79 -19.65 14.94
N PRO A 636 -26.06 -20.78 15.08
CA PRO A 636 -26.64 -22.10 15.26
C PRO A 636 -27.65 -22.19 16.41
N GLY A 637 -28.65 -23.07 16.25
CA GLY A 637 -29.64 -23.35 17.28
C GLY A 637 -30.70 -22.26 17.47
N GLY A 638 -30.96 -21.42 16.44
CA GLY A 638 -31.97 -20.36 16.50
C GLY A 638 -31.56 -19.25 17.46
N LYS A 639 -30.32 -18.78 17.32
CA LYS A 639 -29.72 -17.73 18.14
C LYS A 639 -29.27 -16.55 17.29
N LEU A 640 -29.11 -15.42 17.95
CA LEU A 640 -28.30 -14.31 17.47
C LEU A 640 -27.06 -14.20 18.36
N ALA A 641 -25.88 -14.09 17.76
CA ALA A 641 -24.60 -14.05 18.46
C ALA A 641 -23.81 -12.79 18.13
N LEU A 642 -23.08 -12.30 19.13
CA LEU A 642 -21.97 -11.36 19.01
C LEU A 642 -20.67 -12.13 19.27
N LEU A 643 -19.73 -12.06 18.31
CA LEU A 643 -18.44 -12.72 18.36
C LEU A 643 -17.29 -11.71 18.21
N LYS A 644 -16.12 -12.06 18.74
CA LYS A 644 -14.85 -11.36 18.51
C LYS A 644 -13.91 -12.29 17.75
N ASN A 645 -13.32 -11.79 16.67
CA ASN A 645 -12.20 -12.41 15.99
C ASN A 645 -10.90 -11.83 16.54
N ASN A 646 -10.07 -12.67 17.15
CA ASN A 646 -8.71 -12.33 17.53
C ASN A 646 -7.81 -13.53 17.18
N ASN A 647 -7.56 -13.69 15.87
CA ASN A 647 -7.01 -14.91 15.28
C ASN A 647 -7.88 -16.15 15.55
N GLY A 648 -9.19 -15.98 15.32
CA GLY A 648 -10.23 -16.97 15.55
C GLY A 648 -11.45 -16.37 16.23
N TYR A 649 -12.65 -16.77 15.79
CA TYR A 649 -13.90 -16.29 16.35
C TYR A 649 -14.24 -16.93 17.69
N GLN A 650 -14.56 -16.10 18.68
CA GLN A 650 -15.05 -16.50 19.99
C GLN A 650 -16.38 -15.80 20.27
N VAL A 651 -17.34 -16.54 20.82
CA VAL A 651 -18.64 -16.00 21.22
C VAL A 651 -18.47 -15.12 22.46
N LEU A 652 -18.91 -13.86 22.37
CA LEU A 652 -18.96 -12.93 23.50
C LEU A 652 -20.32 -13.00 24.20
N GLN A 653 -21.40 -12.98 23.42
CA GLN A 653 -22.77 -13.00 23.93
C GLN A 653 -23.74 -13.59 22.91
N GLU A 654 -24.80 -14.25 23.37
CA GLU A 654 -25.87 -14.79 22.53
C GLU A 654 -27.24 -14.55 23.16
N VAL A 655 -28.27 -14.50 22.33
CA VAL A 655 -29.68 -14.46 22.73
C VAL A 655 -30.51 -15.41 21.87
N ASP A 656 -31.60 -15.94 22.44
CA ASP A 656 -32.57 -16.74 21.68
C ASP A 656 -33.21 -15.86 20.59
N PHE A 657 -33.13 -16.31 19.34
CA PHE A 657 -33.63 -15.60 18.18
C PHE A 657 -34.05 -16.61 17.10
N PRO A 658 -35.31 -17.09 17.14
CA PRO A 658 -35.76 -18.11 16.19
C PRO A 658 -35.79 -17.54 14.77
N TRP A 659 -34.87 -18.00 13.94
CA TRP A 659 -34.75 -17.63 12.53
C TRP A 659 -34.93 -18.86 11.63
N GLU A 660 -35.33 -18.63 10.38
CA GLU A 660 -35.61 -19.65 9.38
C GLU A 660 -34.91 -19.30 8.06
N ALA A 661 -34.44 -20.34 7.34
CA ALA A 661 -33.86 -20.16 6.02
C ALA A 661 -34.86 -19.50 5.06
N GLY A 662 -34.38 -18.53 4.27
CA GLY A 662 -35.17 -17.72 3.34
C GLY A 662 -35.90 -16.53 3.98
N GLY A 663 -35.89 -16.38 5.31
CA GLY A 663 -36.41 -15.20 5.98
C GLY A 663 -35.51 -13.97 5.78
N ALA A 664 -36.07 -12.77 5.68
CA ALA A 664 -35.31 -11.53 5.65
C ALA A 664 -35.18 -10.94 7.06
N TYR A 665 -33.96 -10.59 7.46
CA TYR A 665 -33.65 -10.08 8.80
C TYR A 665 -32.85 -8.77 8.70
N THR A 666 -33.46 -7.66 9.14
CA THR A 666 -32.80 -6.36 9.25
C THR A 666 -32.22 -6.18 10.64
N ILE A 667 -30.91 -6.32 10.77
CA ILE A 667 -30.17 -6.24 12.02
C ILE A 667 -29.28 -4.99 11.97
N ALA A 668 -29.15 -4.30 13.11
CA ALA A 668 -28.18 -3.24 13.26
C ALA A 668 -27.23 -3.50 14.43
N VAL A 669 -25.98 -3.11 14.26
CA VAL A 669 -24.96 -3.06 15.31
C VAL A 669 -24.43 -1.63 15.42
N THR A 670 -24.45 -1.10 16.62
CA THR A 670 -23.87 0.19 16.97
C THR A 670 -22.60 -0.05 17.77
N ALA A 671 -21.46 0.42 17.24
CA ALA A 671 -20.18 0.43 17.94
C ALA A 671 -19.89 1.84 18.44
N ASN A 672 -19.83 2.00 19.77
CA ASN A 672 -19.56 3.27 20.44
C ASN A 672 -18.50 3.05 21.53
N GLY A 673 -17.26 3.47 21.24
CA GLY A 673 -16.09 3.09 22.03
C GLY A 673 -16.02 1.57 22.19
N PRO A 674 -15.88 1.04 23.42
CA PRO A 674 -15.84 -0.39 23.69
C PRO A 674 -17.22 -1.07 23.74
N VAL A 675 -18.32 -0.32 23.56
CA VAL A 675 -19.68 -0.85 23.70
C VAL A 675 -20.27 -1.18 22.34
N LEU A 676 -20.77 -2.41 22.20
CA LEU A 676 -21.49 -2.91 21.04
C LEU A 676 -22.95 -3.16 21.42
N THR A 677 -23.87 -2.51 20.72
CA THR A 677 -25.32 -2.68 20.91
C THR A 677 -25.94 -3.24 19.64
N VAL A 678 -26.70 -4.32 19.76
CA VAL A 678 -27.36 -4.99 18.63
C VAL A 678 -28.86 -4.76 18.71
N GLU A 679 -29.45 -4.39 17.58
CA GLU A 679 -30.87 -4.06 17.42
C GLU A 679 -31.51 -4.89 16.31
N TRP A 680 -32.79 -5.19 16.46
CA TRP A 680 -33.64 -5.76 15.43
C TRP A 680 -35.01 -5.08 15.47
N ASN A 681 -35.49 -4.62 14.30
CA ASN A 681 -36.75 -3.85 14.18
C ASN A 681 -36.86 -2.65 15.15
N GLY A 682 -35.74 -1.96 15.41
CA GLY A 682 -35.68 -0.81 16.32
C GLY A 682 -35.73 -1.15 17.82
N GLY A 683 -35.72 -2.44 18.18
CA GLY A 683 -35.59 -2.90 19.57
C GLY A 683 -34.19 -3.43 19.85
N GLN A 684 -33.60 -3.04 20.99
CA GLN A 684 -32.32 -3.58 21.45
C GLN A 684 -32.47 -5.07 21.83
N LEU A 685 -31.64 -5.92 21.24
CA LEU A 685 -31.54 -7.35 21.54
C LEU A 685 -30.48 -7.65 22.60
N LEU A 686 -29.28 -7.08 22.45
CA LEU A 686 -28.18 -7.22 23.40
C LEU A 686 -27.29 -5.97 23.40
N SER A 687 -26.53 -5.80 24.48
CA SER A 687 -25.48 -4.80 24.60
C SER A 687 -24.32 -5.39 25.40
N TYR A 688 -23.10 -5.19 24.90
CA TYR A 688 -21.88 -5.79 25.42
C TYR A 688 -20.77 -4.74 25.47
N GLU A 689 -20.07 -4.64 26.60
CA GLU A 689 -18.87 -3.81 26.75
C GLU A 689 -17.63 -4.71 26.71
N ASP A 690 -16.80 -4.56 25.69
CA ASP A 690 -15.53 -5.29 25.59
C ASP A 690 -14.47 -4.61 26.46
N THR A 691 -14.08 -5.31 27.53
CA THR A 691 -13.09 -4.84 28.51
C THR A 691 -11.71 -5.47 28.30
N ASP A 692 -11.56 -6.35 27.31
CA ASP A 692 -10.32 -7.07 27.01
C ASP A 692 -9.82 -6.71 25.61
N ASN A 693 -9.01 -5.65 25.54
CA ASN A 693 -8.43 -5.14 24.28
C ASN A 693 -9.50 -4.86 23.21
N PRO A 694 -10.43 -3.91 23.45
CA PRO A 694 -11.51 -3.61 22.52
C PRO A 694 -10.98 -3.06 21.19
N TYR A 695 -11.62 -3.43 20.08
CA TYR A 695 -11.38 -2.79 18.79
C TYR A 695 -12.19 -1.49 18.71
N LEU A 696 -11.48 -0.36 18.76
CA LEU A 696 -12.08 0.98 18.80
C LEU A 696 -12.23 1.66 17.43
N ASN A 697 -11.67 1.03 16.41
CA ASN A 697 -11.78 1.47 15.02
C ASN A 697 -11.87 0.26 14.10
N GLY A 698 -12.29 0.49 12.87
CA GLY A 698 -12.27 -0.52 11.81
C GLY A 698 -13.44 -0.37 10.85
N SER A 699 -13.26 -0.93 9.66
CA SER A 699 -14.25 -0.89 8.59
C SER A 699 -15.40 -1.88 8.87
N ILE A 700 -16.26 -2.10 7.87
CA ILE A 700 -17.39 -3.04 7.95
C ILE A 700 -17.21 -4.19 6.98
N GLY A 701 -18.03 -5.23 7.12
CA GLY A 701 -18.01 -6.35 6.19
C GLY A 701 -19.16 -7.32 6.38
N PHE A 702 -19.07 -8.44 5.68
CA PHE A 702 -20.04 -9.52 5.72
C PHE A 702 -19.32 -10.85 5.83
N ALA A 703 -19.95 -11.80 6.52
CA ALA A 703 -19.40 -13.12 6.70
C ALA A 703 -20.44 -14.23 6.65
N THR A 704 -19.98 -15.39 6.20
CA THR A 704 -20.69 -16.66 6.31
C THR A 704 -19.74 -17.65 6.98
N MET A 705 -20.25 -18.49 7.88
CA MET A 705 -19.46 -19.46 8.64
C MET A 705 -20.15 -20.82 8.65
N HIS A 706 -19.41 -21.88 8.98
CA HIS A 706 -19.95 -23.24 9.13
C HIS A 706 -20.60 -23.80 7.85
N GLY A 707 -20.03 -23.51 6.68
CA GLY A 707 -20.56 -24.02 5.41
C GLY A 707 -21.86 -23.35 4.98
N SER A 708 -21.99 -22.04 5.20
CA SER A 708 -23.23 -21.29 4.95
C SER A 708 -23.24 -20.55 3.62
N HIS A 709 -24.44 -20.24 3.15
CA HIS A 709 -24.73 -19.37 2.03
C HIS A 709 -25.67 -18.27 2.50
N THR A 710 -25.23 -17.02 2.38
CA THR A 710 -25.95 -15.84 2.86
C THR A 710 -26.11 -14.86 1.73
N HIS A 711 -27.31 -14.28 1.61
CA HIS A 711 -27.53 -13.13 0.74
C HIS A 711 -27.70 -11.87 1.59
N PHE A 712 -27.26 -10.74 1.06
CA PHE A 712 -27.49 -9.41 1.62
C PHE A 712 -28.10 -8.51 0.54
N THR A 713 -29.19 -7.83 0.84
CA THR A 713 -29.91 -6.99 -0.14
C THR A 713 -29.42 -5.54 -0.10
N ARG A 714 -29.12 -5.04 1.11
CA ARG A 714 -28.61 -3.69 1.37
C ARG A 714 -27.84 -3.61 2.68
N PHE A 715 -27.08 -2.53 2.84
CA PHE A 715 -26.60 -2.08 4.15
C PHE A 715 -26.51 -0.56 4.22
N ALA A 716 -26.59 -0.01 5.43
CA ALA A 716 -26.40 1.41 5.72
C ALA A 716 -25.38 1.61 6.84
N VAL A 717 -24.56 2.66 6.72
CA VAL A 717 -23.60 3.08 7.73
C VAL A 717 -23.88 4.52 8.10
N GLU A 718 -23.95 4.81 9.40
CA GLU A 718 -24.09 6.15 9.97
C GLU A 718 -23.06 6.31 11.10
N GLY A 719 -22.09 7.21 10.94
CA GLY A 719 -21.16 7.52 12.01
C GLY A 719 -21.80 8.40 13.08
N ILE A 720 -21.48 8.11 14.35
CA ILE A 720 -22.17 8.64 15.54
C ILE A 720 -21.25 9.59 16.28
#